data_AF-A0A9D8KMP1-F1
#
_entry.id   AF-A0A9D8KMP1-F1
#
_cell.length_a   1.000
_cell.length_b   1.000
_cell.length_c   1.000
_cell.angle_alpha   90.00
_cell.angle_beta   90.00
_cell.angle_gamma   90.00
#
_symmetry.space_group_name_H-M   'P 1'
#
loop_
_entity.id
_entity.type
_entity.pdbx_description
1 polymer ?
#
loop_
_entity_poly.entity_id
_entity_poly.type
_entity_poly.pdbx_seq_one_letter_code
_entity_poly.pdbx_strand_id
1 'polypeptide(L)'
;MGKNEITGETVEISVKDGVAFIEQASPLTRLHYFDGQFLRADAFALEQDYHRTRTRLANLAGGWGVVHGLGVAISGAQLTVGAGLAVTAAGNFVLATGEMQAAIADLLATAAPAPASGNADFADCLEAGKGGVTETTGLAIYEITVGPVEGQCGNEPVFGKLCESACASDSRHPWWREGVVLRLRPVNLKLPASSAVAMSLVHLRNRVASGYFAAEPWLTASAVSAAGLAGNLWCEPAALYGRDEVVIGLLVREAGINRVLDAWSGRRERMDTQARGYWQGRMTMRPWNVFVAQILQFQCQLSSLFDAGSVVITPADDCAELRLLLDKTRKELEALQKKYRDSAEKIVQSFADKPSKKGALEAANEVKIAYSELYDLSSQLAGAELGKGVLPAQRMLINAGFIELPPAGYLPVAAGKVALEEQLARIFGEGVALHYHAVRADEIAHLLSEAQHLQRISLTHGIDRPGELEEVEIFVPDGQVVDLQAQAAGTWWQVDMRAAALTVFDFGSDDGKYEAVDKAFAAPAEAAAAADGTTGAAAANADFQDHAGSKADTSLATLTLSGMARSEARDDGSYGLTLTTSTDPAEIADLALDRKQNLGRRVGGFSVYVAGDVSGDPFDLGIGDALDVKAELRVIADGRGTAGAVAGQLTVLSRRSVDSYVELLVQIDMVAITTVHGGTETPRPDTRRSTLRLAMLRRGDGDTGSFILDDQRHDPASSPVFVDWQDSPRRATLSVSTASEAGKAVLQQLVRALVSTDASLSTSAMLVARQELLVMSALAGMPSPASALGVSVMNTLLAIAEVTDDAAFLARARRRLFPTLGVLPAQQVRAVQDWVMFRRARTHLCGPLCAPLVVPAVEAFQVWHLRLETLKDVDLLKAALDKGDAEILARFKFQRVGILRFRDESTFAEESADRVLAMWRLAAPAPQVVLGRVWESAPATGQGWQNHFRLRNMLQQIASLTKPPAAGEGALAAVPPPPPPLADRALDGGMLVVSVLSGETRNALLIYGNWDAPNHYLTKEAPRSPMEFSDNAPQGSALANFIASLNADQPVRGVTLATTKAAPDAGAAARLKTVVEALVAAGKPAPAAARQVVEQINTHDRGQLSEIGLVPDDYDEVIFFELNDG
;
A
#
# COMPACT_ATOMS: atom_id res chain seq x y z
N MET A 1 64.70 10.04 28.05
CA MET A 1 65.15 8.64 27.87
C MET A 1 64.30 7.77 28.78
N GLY A 2 63.20 7.24 28.24
CA GLY A 2 62.46 6.16 28.91
C GLY A 2 63.20 4.86 28.62
N LYS A 3 63.26 3.94 29.58
CA LYS A 3 63.81 2.60 29.35
C LYS A 3 62.84 1.82 28.46
N ASN A 4 63.33 1.25 27.37
CA ASN A 4 62.59 0.26 26.58
C ASN A 4 62.79 -1.09 27.30
N GLU A 5 61.74 -1.66 27.88
CA GLU A 5 61.81 -2.89 28.68
C GLU A 5 60.90 -3.98 28.07
N ILE A 6 61.40 -5.22 28.02
CA ILE A 6 60.58 -6.44 27.98
C ILE A 6 60.61 -6.99 29.41
N THR A 7 59.56 -7.68 29.85
CA THR A 7 59.52 -8.37 31.15
C THR A 7 60.48 -9.58 31.27
N GLY A 8 61.48 -9.68 30.39
CA GLY A 8 62.56 -10.67 30.38
C GLY A 8 63.85 -10.02 29.87
N GLU A 9 65.01 -10.53 30.31
CA GLU A 9 66.32 -9.95 29.98
C GLU A 9 66.51 -9.81 28.46
N THR A 10 66.77 -8.59 27.99
CA THR A 10 67.01 -8.25 26.57
C THR A 10 68.46 -7.91 26.32
N VAL A 11 68.92 -8.14 25.08
CA VAL A 11 70.18 -7.59 24.58
C VAL A 11 69.83 -6.43 23.64
N GLU A 12 70.17 -5.20 24.01
CA GLU A 12 70.00 -4.05 23.12
C GLU A 12 71.00 -4.15 21.96
N ILE A 13 70.49 -4.16 20.73
CA ILE A 13 71.29 -4.00 19.52
C ILE A 13 70.95 -2.66 18.89
N SER A 14 71.98 -1.88 18.59
CA SER A 14 71.81 -0.63 17.86
C SER A 14 71.34 -0.90 16.43
N VAL A 15 70.05 -0.67 16.17
CA VAL A 15 69.46 -0.70 14.82
C VAL A 15 69.27 0.73 14.28
N LYS A 16 69.45 0.90 12.96
CA LYS A 16 69.31 2.21 12.29
C LYS A 16 67.86 2.55 11.88
N ASP A 17 66.95 1.56 11.87
CA ASP A 17 65.54 1.68 11.43
C ASP A 17 64.63 0.90 12.40
N GLY A 18 64.00 1.61 13.33
CA GLY A 18 63.11 1.05 14.36
C GLY A 18 63.74 0.85 15.73
N VAL A 19 63.01 0.14 16.60
CA VAL A 19 63.48 -0.33 17.91
C VAL A 19 63.53 -1.86 17.89
N ALA A 20 64.70 -2.45 18.16
CA ALA A 20 64.92 -3.88 18.11
C ALA A 20 64.74 -4.55 19.48
N PHE A 21 64.13 -5.72 19.46
CA PHE A 21 63.80 -6.55 20.61
C PHE A 21 64.29 -7.97 20.35
N ILE A 22 65.33 -8.39 21.06
CA ILE A 22 65.83 -9.77 21.03
C ILE A 22 65.71 -10.36 22.43
N GLU A 23 64.73 -11.26 22.59
CA GLU A 23 64.46 -11.92 23.86
C GLU A 23 65.52 -12.99 24.15
N GLN A 24 66.04 -13.03 25.39
CA GLN A 24 67.02 -14.06 25.75
C GLN A 24 66.50 -15.49 25.63
N ALA A 25 65.19 -15.69 25.80
CA ALA A 25 64.54 -16.99 25.73
C ALA A 25 63.99 -17.34 24.32
N SER A 26 64.34 -16.58 23.27
CA SER A 26 63.83 -16.83 21.92
C SER A 26 64.13 -18.26 21.46
N PRO A 27 63.11 -19.06 21.08
CA PRO A 27 63.32 -20.41 20.58
C PRO A 27 63.98 -20.41 19.19
N LEU A 28 64.02 -19.26 18.50
CA LEU A 28 64.74 -19.05 17.24
C LEU A 28 66.22 -18.71 17.53
N THR A 29 66.90 -19.60 18.25
CA THR A 29 68.33 -19.51 18.58
C THR A 29 69.10 -20.59 17.82
N ARG A 30 70.21 -20.23 17.17
CA ARG A 30 71.10 -21.17 16.46
C ARG A 30 72.56 -20.98 16.87
N LEU A 31 73.35 -22.05 16.81
CA LEU A 31 74.80 -22.00 17.07
C LEU A 31 75.50 -21.09 16.06
N HIS A 32 76.44 -20.28 16.54
CA HIS A 32 77.44 -19.60 15.74
C HIS A 32 78.73 -20.43 15.77
N TYR A 33 79.01 -21.13 14.67
CA TYR A 33 80.14 -22.06 14.58
C TYR A 33 81.50 -21.32 14.45
N PHE A 34 82.55 -21.89 15.06
CA PHE A 34 83.95 -21.42 15.01
C PHE A 34 84.93 -22.63 14.93
N ASP A 35 86.20 -22.40 14.55
CA ASP A 35 87.10 -23.44 14.01
C ASP A 35 87.78 -24.41 15.02
N GLY A 36 88.04 -25.68 14.59
CA GLY A 36 88.84 -26.68 15.34
C GLY A 36 89.05 -28.15 14.85
N GLN A 37 88.33 -28.72 13.86
CA GLN A 37 88.60 -30.05 13.21
C GLN A 37 87.90 -30.10 11.81
N PHE A 38 88.17 -31.12 10.96
CA PHE A 38 87.88 -31.23 9.50
C PHE A 38 86.39 -31.24 9.02
N LEU A 39 85.57 -30.32 9.55
CA LEU A 39 84.34 -29.76 8.98
C LEU A 39 84.39 -28.25 9.36
N ARG A 40 84.43 -27.35 8.38
CA ARG A 40 84.67 -25.91 8.64
C ARG A 40 83.42 -25.24 9.21
N ALA A 41 83.58 -24.15 9.97
CA ALA A 41 82.45 -23.31 10.40
C ALA A 41 81.53 -22.93 9.22
N ASP A 42 82.13 -22.65 8.06
CA ASP A 42 81.39 -22.37 6.80
C ASP A 42 80.47 -23.52 6.36
N ALA A 43 80.84 -24.78 6.61
CA ALA A 43 80.03 -25.94 6.21
C ALA A 43 78.75 -26.07 7.05
N PHE A 44 78.84 -25.78 8.36
CA PHE A 44 77.68 -25.79 9.23
C PHE A 44 76.86 -24.49 9.13
N ALA A 45 77.49 -23.36 8.83
CA ALA A 45 76.79 -22.14 8.44
C ALA A 45 75.95 -22.38 7.17
N LEU A 46 76.53 -23.05 6.16
CA LEU A 46 75.83 -23.43 4.95
C LEU A 46 74.65 -24.39 5.22
N GLU A 47 74.80 -25.35 6.13
CA GLU A 47 73.69 -26.24 6.55
C GLU A 47 72.57 -25.44 7.25
N GLN A 48 72.91 -24.53 8.15
CA GLN A 48 71.92 -23.65 8.80
C GLN A 48 71.20 -22.77 7.76
N ASP A 49 71.95 -22.16 6.85
CA ASP A 49 71.40 -21.34 5.77
C ASP A 49 70.51 -22.16 4.85
N TYR A 50 70.85 -23.43 4.60
CA TYR A 50 69.99 -24.36 3.88
C TYR A 50 68.65 -24.58 4.61
N HIS A 51 68.67 -24.85 5.92
CA HIS A 51 67.43 -25.03 6.69
C HIS A 51 66.57 -23.77 6.77
N ARG A 52 67.20 -22.60 6.92
CA ARG A 52 66.52 -21.30 6.89
C ARG A 52 65.92 -21.04 5.53
N THR A 53 66.70 -21.25 4.46
CA THR A 53 66.23 -21.09 3.08
C THR A 53 65.08 -22.02 2.79
N ARG A 54 65.15 -23.30 3.19
CA ARG A 54 64.06 -24.27 3.03
C ARG A 54 62.79 -23.82 3.76
N THR A 55 62.92 -23.33 4.99
CA THR A 55 61.78 -22.85 5.78
C THR A 55 61.17 -21.59 5.20
N ARG A 56 62.02 -20.64 4.77
CA ARG A 56 61.61 -19.42 4.07
C ARG A 56 60.86 -19.75 2.78
N LEU A 57 61.36 -20.67 1.97
CA LEU A 57 60.70 -21.14 0.75
C LEU A 57 59.34 -21.82 1.05
N ALA A 58 59.26 -22.61 2.13
CA ALA A 58 57.99 -23.20 2.58
C ALA A 58 56.99 -22.13 3.04
N ASN A 59 57.45 -21.10 3.75
CA ASN A 59 56.63 -19.97 4.16
C ASN A 59 56.14 -19.14 2.97
N LEU A 60 56.98 -18.89 1.97
CA LEU A 60 56.60 -18.22 0.73
C LEU A 60 55.46 -18.97 0.01
N ALA A 61 55.47 -20.31 0.03
CA ALA A 61 54.36 -21.10 -0.52
C ALA A 61 53.05 -20.91 0.27
N GLY A 62 53.13 -20.79 1.60
CA GLY A 62 51.97 -20.71 2.50
C GLY A 62 51.43 -19.29 2.76
N GLY A 63 51.94 -18.25 2.11
CA GLY A 63 51.48 -16.87 2.32
C GLY A 63 52.09 -16.15 3.52
N TRP A 64 51.73 -14.89 3.68
CA TRP A 64 52.28 -13.96 4.68
C TRP A 64 51.17 -13.33 5.54
N GLY A 65 51.55 -12.71 6.65
CA GLY A 65 50.65 -12.04 7.59
C GLY A 65 50.83 -12.51 9.03
N VAL A 66 49.97 -11.99 9.91
CA VAL A 66 49.90 -12.39 11.32
C VAL A 66 49.26 -13.77 11.42
N VAL A 67 49.92 -14.69 12.11
CA VAL A 67 49.41 -16.04 12.39
C VAL A 67 48.55 -16.02 13.65
N HIS A 68 49.05 -15.41 14.72
CA HIS A 68 48.30 -15.14 15.96
C HIS A 68 48.99 -14.05 16.79
N GLY A 69 48.24 -13.42 17.71
CA GLY A 69 48.80 -12.45 18.67
C GLY A 69 49.14 -11.09 18.05
N LEU A 70 50.24 -10.47 18.50
CA LEU A 70 50.75 -9.16 18.05
C LEU A 70 49.69 -8.03 18.14
N GLY A 71 48.87 -8.06 19.20
CA GLY A 71 47.91 -6.99 19.48
C GLY A 71 48.62 -5.70 19.88
N VAL A 72 48.09 -4.56 19.44
CA VAL A 72 48.64 -3.23 19.74
C VAL A 72 47.78 -2.51 20.77
N ALA A 73 48.41 -1.83 21.73
CA ALA A 73 47.76 -0.92 22.65
C ALA A 73 48.67 0.29 22.95
N ILE A 74 48.08 1.39 23.40
CA ILE A 74 48.82 2.59 23.79
C ILE A 74 48.45 2.95 25.22
N SER A 75 49.48 3.22 26.03
CA SER A 75 49.37 3.78 27.37
C SER A 75 50.25 5.01 27.48
N GLY A 76 49.61 6.19 27.47
CA GLY A 76 50.33 7.48 27.44
C GLY A 76 51.22 7.62 26.20
N ALA A 77 52.53 7.65 26.41
CA ALA A 77 53.54 7.78 25.34
C ALA A 77 54.20 6.45 24.93
N GLN A 78 53.71 5.31 25.45
CA GLN A 78 54.23 3.97 25.18
C GLN A 78 53.32 3.23 24.22
N LEU A 79 53.91 2.60 23.21
CA LEU A 79 53.26 1.62 22.34
C LEU A 79 53.61 0.22 22.86
N THR A 80 52.60 -0.57 23.19
CA THR A 80 52.74 -1.96 23.64
C THR A 80 52.29 -2.91 22.54
N VAL A 81 53.08 -3.95 22.28
CA VAL A 81 52.78 -5.02 21.32
C VAL A 81 52.84 -6.36 22.05
N GLY A 82 51.73 -7.10 22.08
CA GLY A 82 51.67 -8.41 22.74
C GLY A 82 52.46 -9.49 22.00
N ALA A 83 52.72 -10.60 22.69
CA ALA A 83 53.35 -11.79 22.10
C ALA A 83 52.58 -12.32 20.88
N GLY A 84 53.27 -12.97 19.95
CA GLY A 84 52.66 -13.54 18.76
C GLY A 84 53.64 -13.92 17.65
N LEU A 85 53.09 -14.48 16.58
CA LEU A 85 53.82 -14.97 15.43
C LEU A 85 53.27 -14.34 14.14
N ALA A 86 54.17 -13.89 13.28
CA ALA A 86 53.86 -13.50 11.91
C ALA A 86 54.91 -14.05 10.93
N VAL A 87 54.53 -14.04 9.66
CA VAL A 87 55.40 -14.38 8.53
C VAL A 87 55.42 -13.19 7.58
N THR A 88 56.61 -12.67 7.27
CA THR A 88 56.76 -11.55 6.33
C THR A 88 56.50 -12.00 4.90
N ALA A 89 56.29 -11.05 3.99
CA ALA A 89 56.14 -11.38 2.58
C ALA A 89 57.42 -12.00 1.96
N ALA A 90 58.60 -11.77 2.55
CA ALA A 90 59.85 -12.43 2.18
C ALA A 90 59.97 -13.87 2.73
N GLY A 91 59.02 -14.33 3.56
CA GLY A 91 58.99 -15.67 4.15
C GLY A 91 59.71 -15.81 5.49
N ASN A 92 60.18 -14.70 6.08
CA ASN A 92 60.87 -14.69 7.37
C ASN A 92 59.87 -14.72 8.53
N PHE A 93 60.29 -15.30 9.66
CA PHE A 93 59.48 -15.30 10.88
C PHE A 93 59.65 -13.99 11.64
N VAL A 94 58.56 -13.59 12.29
CA VAL A 94 58.55 -12.54 13.32
C VAL A 94 57.89 -13.17 14.54
N LEU A 95 58.68 -13.48 15.57
CA LEU A 95 58.20 -14.12 16.78
C LEU A 95 58.54 -13.25 18.00
N ALA A 96 57.50 -12.82 18.70
CA ALA A 96 57.60 -12.24 20.04
C ALA A 96 57.04 -13.24 21.05
N THR A 97 57.85 -13.65 22.02
CA THR A 97 57.44 -14.56 23.10
C THR A 97 56.91 -13.80 24.33
N GLY A 98 57.27 -12.52 24.48
CA GLY A 98 56.76 -11.61 25.50
C GLY A 98 56.08 -10.36 24.92
N GLU A 99 55.59 -9.50 25.82
CA GLU A 99 55.12 -8.16 25.44
C GLU A 99 56.32 -7.23 25.17
N MET A 100 56.27 -6.48 24.07
CA MET A 100 57.25 -5.48 23.68
C MET A 100 56.71 -4.08 23.95
N GLN A 101 57.49 -3.23 24.59
CA GLN A 101 57.14 -1.83 24.85
C GLN A 101 58.18 -0.89 24.24
N ALA A 102 57.72 0.10 23.48
CA ALA A 102 58.57 1.13 22.88
C ALA A 102 57.99 2.52 23.10
N ALA A 103 58.86 3.46 23.48
CA ALA A 103 58.47 4.87 23.51
C ALA A 103 58.16 5.36 22.10
N ILE A 104 57.01 6.01 21.90
CA ILE A 104 56.61 6.53 20.59
C ILE A 104 57.63 7.55 20.06
N ALA A 105 58.27 8.32 20.95
CA ALA A 105 59.34 9.25 20.59
C ALA A 105 60.55 8.56 19.94
N ASP A 106 60.94 7.38 20.43
CA ASP A 106 62.08 6.61 19.90
C ASP A 106 61.74 6.03 18.52
N LEU A 107 60.48 5.60 18.33
CA LEU A 107 59.98 5.15 17.04
C LEU A 107 59.89 6.29 16.02
N LEU A 108 59.44 7.48 16.41
CA LEU A 108 59.40 8.67 15.53
C LEU A 108 60.79 9.15 15.13
N ALA A 109 61.75 9.07 16.05
CA ALA A 109 63.15 9.45 15.81
C ALA A 109 63.86 8.56 14.77
N THR A 110 63.28 7.39 14.45
CA THR A 110 63.78 6.45 13.44
C THR A 110 62.80 6.19 12.30
N ALA A 111 61.61 6.83 12.33
CA ALA A 111 60.55 6.60 11.37
C ALA A 111 60.97 6.99 9.96
N ALA A 112 60.74 6.10 9.01
CA ALA A 112 61.01 6.30 7.59
C ALA A 112 59.92 5.60 6.75
N PRO A 113 59.57 6.13 5.56
CA PRO A 113 58.73 5.41 4.61
C PRO A 113 59.30 4.02 4.34
N ALA A 114 58.42 3.05 4.09
CA ALA A 114 58.90 1.72 3.76
C ALA A 114 59.67 1.72 2.43
N PRO A 115 60.73 0.90 2.30
CA PRO A 115 61.52 0.83 1.07
C PRO A 115 60.67 0.37 -0.12
N ALA A 116 60.85 1.04 -1.27
CA ALA A 116 60.03 0.82 -2.47
C ALA A 116 60.27 -0.55 -3.15
N SER A 117 61.47 -1.12 -2.99
CA SER A 117 61.83 -2.47 -3.43
C SER A 117 63.07 -2.96 -2.68
N GLY A 118 63.31 -4.27 -2.68
CA GLY A 118 64.62 -4.82 -2.34
C GLY A 118 65.69 -4.39 -3.35
N ASN A 119 66.96 -4.40 -2.95
CA ASN A 119 68.08 -4.16 -3.85
C ASN A 119 68.33 -5.40 -4.72
N ALA A 120 68.27 -5.26 -6.05
CA ALA A 120 68.48 -6.35 -7.01
C ALA A 120 69.89 -6.98 -6.92
N ASP A 121 70.87 -6.23 -6.41
CA ASP A 121 72.26 -6.69 -6.29
C ASP A 121 72.56 -7.39 -4.95
N PHE A 122 71.56 -7.58 -4.07
CA PHE A 122 71.76 -8.05 -2.69
C PHE A 122 72.84 -7.26 -1.91
N ALA A 123 73.22 -6.08 -2.38
CA ALA A 123 74.21 -5.27 -1.71
C ALA A 123 73.68 -4.80 -0.36
N ASP A 124 74.58 -4.67 0.62
CA ASP A 124 74.29 -3.95 1.87
C ASP A 124 73.59 -2.65 1.50
N CYS A 125 72.46 -2.36 2.17
CA CYS A 125 71.73 -1.13 1.95
C CYS A 125 72.72 0.02 2.20
N LEU A 126 73.22 0.63 1.11
CA LEU A 126 74.14 1.77 1.16
C LEU A 126 73.58 2.75 2.19
N GLU A 127 74.44 3.09 3.16
CA GLU A 127 74.08 3.74 4.41
C GLU A 127 73.30 5.04 4.21
N ALA A 128 71.97 4.95 4.10
CA ALA A 128 71.11 6.11 4.23
C ALA A 128 71.15 6.57 5.69
N GLY A 129 71.30 7.88 5.91
CA GLY A 129 71.36 8.47 7.24
C GLY A 129 70.13 8.11 8.09
N LYS A 130 70.24 8.26 9.42
CA LYS A 130 69.15 7.99 10.37
C LYS A 130 67.85 8.65 9.85
N GLY A 131 66.87 7.82 9.47
CA GLY A 131 65.51 8.28 9.17
C GLY A 131 64.92 8.93 10.43
N GLY A 132 64.05 9.92 10.26
CA GLY A 132 63.38 10.57 11.37
C GLY A 132 62.31 11.52 10.84
N VAL A 133 61.11 11.47 11.43
CA VAL A 133 60.01 12.35 11.06
C VAL A 133 59.88 13.45 12.11
N THR A 134 59.93 14.71 11.67
CA THR A 134 59.55 15.84 12.54
C THR A 134 58.04 16.02 12.44
N GLU A 135 57.34 15.86 13.57
CA GLU A 135 55.89 16.05 13.60
C GLU A 135 55.51 17.49 13.25
N THR A 136 54.46 17.64 12.45
CA THR A 136 53.86 18.94 12.14
C THR A 136 52.60 19.16 12.97
N THR A 137 52.01 20.35 12.89
CA THR A 137 50.70 20.63 13.49
C THR A 137 49.55 19.92 12.77
N GLY A 138 49.79 19.36 11.59
CA GLY A 138 48.79 18.62 10.82
C GLY A 138 48.61 17.17 11.28
N LEU A 139 47.61 16.52 10.69
CA LEU A 139 47.34 15.10 10.90
C LEU A 139 48.43 14.23 10.26
N ALA A 140 49.05 13.33 11.04
CA ALA A 140 50.03 12.36 10.60
C ALA A 140 49.52 10.93 10.86
N ILE A 141 49.66 10.05 9.86
CA ILE A 141 49.21 8.66 9.92
C ILE A 141 50.41 7.75 9.73
N TYR A 142 50.54 6.74 10.59
CA TYR A 142 51.64 5.79 10.59
C TYR A 142 51.12 4.36 10.56
N GLU A 143 51.72 3.50 9.73
CA GLU A 143 51.61 2.05 9.89
C GLU A 143 52.54 1.61 11.03
N ILE A 144 52.03 0.78 11.93
CA ILE A 144 52.83 0.08 12.94
C ILE A 144 53.27 -1.23 12.31
N THR A 145 54.58 -1.39 12.08
CA THR A 145 55.13 -2.61 11.46
C THR A 145 56.05 -3.37 12.40
N VAL A 146 56.08 -4.68 12.23
CA VAL A 146 57.06 -5.58 12.84
C VAL A 146 57.79 -6.36 11.76
N GLY A 147 59.11 -6.46 11.88
CA GLY A 147 59.96 -7.24 10.97
C GLY A 147 61.00 -8.07 11.72
N PRO A 148 61.75 -8.93 11.01
CA PRO A 148 62.80 -9.74 11.60
C PRO A 148 64.04 -8.91 11.91
N VAL A 149 64.76 -9.29 12.96
CA VAL A 149 66.12 -8.82 13.25
C VAL A 149 66.94 -9.97 13.81
N GLU A 150 68.24 -10.00 13.51
CA GLU A 150 69.17 -11.00 14.04
C GLU A 150 70.29 -10.34 14.83
N GLY A 151 70.73 -11.01 15.88
CA GLY A 151 71.80 -10.54 16.76
C GLY A 151 72.68 -11.68 17.25
N GLN A 152 73.96 -11.39 17.46
CA GLN A 152 74.88 -12.30 18.14
C GLN A 152 74.77 -12.16 19.67
N CYS A 153 74.75 -13.27 20.39
CA CYS A 153 74.54 -13.30 21.85
C CYS A 153 75.38 -14.38 22.57
N GLY A 154 75.56 -14.22 23.89
CA GLY A 154 76.32 -15.13 24.77
C GLY A 154 77.83 -14.86 24.76
N ASN A 155 78.62 -15.38 25.69
CA ASN A 155 80.09 -15.22 25.66
C ASN A 155 80.75 -16.58 25.85
N GLU A 156 81.53 -17.02 24.86
CA GLU A 156 82.27 -18.29 24.89
C GLU A 156 83.76 -18.03 24.70
N PRO A 157 84.64 -18.59 25.55
CA PRO A 157 86.09 -18.51 25.36
C PRO A 157 86.53 -19.31 24.12
N VAL A 158 87.35 -18.69 23.27
CA VAL A 158 87.93 -19.34 22.08
C VAL A 158 89.27 -19.97 22.46
N PHE A 159 89.37 -21.30 22.36
CA PHE A 159 90.61 -22.04 22.63
C PHE A 159 91.32 -22.42 21.31
N GLY A 160 92.62 -22.17 21.20
CA GLY A 160 93.47 -22.82 20.19
C GLY A 160 93.70 -22.09 18.87
N LYS A 161 93.95 -20.77 18.86
CA LYS A 161 94.60 -20.13 17.69
C LYS A 161 95.99 -20.74 17.50
N LEU A 162 96.21 -21.50 16.41
CA LEU A 162 97.56 -21.96 16.06
C LEU A 162 98.45 -20.74 15.86
N CYS A 163 99.48 -20.61 16.70
CA CYS A 163 100.55 -19.61 16.71
C CYS A 163 100.38 -18.33 17.57
N GLU A 164 99.32 -18.19 18.39
CA GLU A 164 99.27 -17.11 19.41
C GLU A 164 99.70 -17.62 20.81
N SER A 165 100.45 -16.79 21.54
CA SER A 165 100.93 -17.08 22.89
C SER A 165 99.76 -17.19 23.89
N ALA A 166 99.88 -18.13 24.83
CA ALA A 166 98.82 -18.69 25.68
C ALA A 166 98.12 -17.74 26.69
N CYS A 167 98.12 -16.42 26.51
CA CYS A 167 97.58 -15.45 27.48
C CYS A 167 96.57 -14.44 26.90
N ALA A 168 96.07 -14.61 25.67
CA ALA A 168 94.95 -13.82 25.15
C ALA A 168 93.71 -14.72 25.00
N SER A 169 92.81 -14.72 25.99
CA SER A 169 91.48 -15.31 25.84
C SER A 169 90.62 -14.38 24.98
N ASP A 170 90.48 -14.72 23.70
CA ASP A 170 89.49 -14.10 22.80
C ASP A 170 88.12 -14.69 23.16
N SER A 171 87.08 -13.87 23.36
CA SER A 171 85.72 -14.34 23.61
C SER A 171 84.83 -14.02 22.42
N ARG A 172 84.05 -14.99 21.96
CA ARG A 172 83.08 -14.80 20.88
C ARG A 172 81.66 -15.09 21.33
N HIS A 173 80.70 -14.57 20.58
CA HIS A 173 79.29 -14.86 20.79
C HIS A 173 78.94 -16.22 20.14
N PRO A 174 78.56 -17.25 20.92
CA PRO A 174 78.30 -18.59 20.40
C PRO A 174 76.90 -18.75 19.78
N TRP A 175 76.04 -17.73 19.82
CA TRP A 175 74.66 -17.83 19.34
C TRP A 175 74.29 -16.71 18.37
N TRP A 176 73.53 -17.06 17.34
CA TRP A 176 72.66 -16.15 16.60
C TRP A 176 71.24 -16.28 17.14
N ARG A 177 70.60 -15.14 17.44
CA ARG A 177 69.21 -15.08 17.90
C ARG A 177 68.38 -14.21 16.97
N GLU A 178 67.22 -14.73 16.58
CA GLU A 178 66.21 -13.97 15.86
C GLU A 178 65.29 -13.25 16.87
N GLY A 179 64.93 -12.01 16.55
CA GLY A 179 64.01 -11.18 17.32
C GLY A 179 63.14 -10.32 16.42
N VAL A 180 62.53 -9.29 16.99
CA VAL A 180 61.55 -8.42 16.33
C VAL A 180 62.04 -6.98 16.33
N VAL A 181 61.83 -6.28 15.22
CA VAL A 181 62.05 -4.84 15.14
C VAL A 181 60.72 -4.15 14.88
N LEU A 182 60.35 -3.22 15.77
CA LEU A 182 59.13 -2.44 15.75
C LEU A 182 59.40 -1.08 15.08
N ARG A 183 58.51 -0.66 14.17
CA ARG A 183 58.69 0.58 13.39
C ARG A 183 57.39 1.34 13.20
N LEU A 184 57.53 2.63 12.88
CA LEU A 184 56.46 3.48 12.35
C LEU A 184 56.78 3.88 10.91
N ARG A 185 55.87 3.58 9.98
CA ARG A 185 55.98 3.96 8.57
C ARG A 185 54.97 5.07 8.25
N PRO A 186 55.39 6.31 7.93
CA PRO A 186 54.46 7.38 7.58
C PRO A 186 53.72 7.06 6.27
N VAL A 187 52.41 7.30 6.25
CA VAL A 187 51.54 7.08 5.08
C VAL A 187 50.62 8.27 4.82
N ASN A 188 50.38 8.55 3.54
CA ASN A 188 49.47 9.60 3.09
C ASN A 188 48.17 8.97 2.59
N LEU A 189 47.05 9.33 3.20
CA LEU A 189 45.72 8.81 2.85
C LEU A 189 44.77 9.95 2.49
N LYS A 190 43.97 9.75 1.46
CA LYS A 190 42.83 10.62 1.17
C LYS A 190 41.66 10.20 2.06
N LEU A 191 41.32 11.03 3.03
CA LEU A 191 40.21 10.75 3.94
C LEU A 191 38.87 11.17 3.32
N PRO A 192 37.78 10.40 3.49
CA PRO A 192 36.47 10.80 3.00
C PRO A 192 35.98 12.06 3.73
N ALA A 193 35.12 12.84 3.07
CA ALA A 193 34.52 14.06 3.60
C ALA A 193 33.06 14.16 3.13
N SER A 194 32.26 14.94 3.85
CA SER A 194 30.86 15.23 3.52
C SER A 194 30.64 16.74 3.52
N SER A 195 29.73 17.22 2.67
CA SER A 195 29.28 18.62 2.67
C SER A 195 28.13 18.87 3.64
N ALA A 196 27.33 17.85 3.92
CA ALA A 196 26.15 17.91 4.77
C ALA A 196 26.43 17.51 6.23
N VAL A 197 27.42 16.66 6.48
CA VAL A 197 27.80 16.21 7.82
C VAL A 197 29.14 16.81 8.25
N ALA A 198 29.14 17.54 9.36
CA ALA A 198 30.35 18.12 9.93
C ALA A 198 31.25 17.03 10.54
N MET A 199 32.48 16.93 10.05
CA MET A 199 33.44 15.91 10.50
C MET A 199 34.17 16.36 11.78
N SER A 200 34.17 15.51 12.79
CA SER A 200 34.83 15.71 14.09
C SER A 200 35.82 14.59 14.43
N LEU A 201 36.49 14.68 15.59
CA LEU A 201 37.39 13.64 16.09
C LEU A 201 36.72 12.27 16.26
N VAL A 202 35.41 12.24 16.57
CA VAL A 202 34.63 10.99 16.72
C VAL A 202 34.62 10.18 15.41
N HIS A 203 34.64 10.86 14.27
CA HIS A 203 34.62 10.24 12.95
C HIS A 203 36.03 9.84 12.45
N LEU A 204 37.10 10.29 13.10
CA LEU A 204 38.46 10.19 12.58
C LEU A 204 38.90 8.74 12.37
N ARG A 205 38.56 7.84 13.30
CA ARG A 205 38.93 6.42 13.20
C ARG A 205 38.33 5.75 11.97
N ASN A 206 37.01 5.91 11.75
CA ASN A 206 36.34 5.35 10.58
C ASN A 206 36.83 5.99 9.27
N ARG A 207 37.09 7.30 9.26
CA ARG A 207 37.66 8.01 8.10
C ARG A 207 39.04 7.48 7.71
N VAL A 208 39.93 7.25 8.68
CA VAL A 208 41.25 6.67 8.43
C VAL A 208 41.12 5.23 7.94
N ALA A 209 40.24 4.43 8.55
CA ALA A 209 39.97 3.06 8.10
C ALA A 209 39.48 3.04 6.64
N SER A 210 38.48 3.86 6.30
CA SER A 210 37.98 4.01 4.93
C SER A 210 39.04 4.46 3.95
N GLY A 211 39.81 5.49 4.28
CA GLY A 211 40.91 5.97 3.43
C GLY A 211 41.97 4.89 3.19
N TYR A 212 42.29 4.10 4.23
CA TYR A 212 43.26 3.01 4.13
C TYR A 212 42.74 1.84 3.28
N PHE A 213 41.48 1.44 3.47
CA PHE A 213 40.83 0.40 2.66
C PHE A 213 40.51 0.85 1.24
N ALA A 214 40.44 2.16 0.95
CA ALA A 214 40.32 2.68 -0.40
C ALA A 214 41.67 2.74 -1.12
N ALA A 215 42.75 3.06 -0.39
CA ALA A 215 44.11 3.09 -0.93
C ALA A 215 44.70 1.69 -1.14
N GLU A 216 44.27 0.72 -0.32
CA GLU A 216 44.80 -0.65 -0.21
C GLU A 216 46.32 -0.75 -0.46
N PRO A 217 47.18 -0.09 0.35
CA PRO A 217 48.62 0.09 0.03
C PRO A 217 49.42 -1.20 -0.16
N TRP A 218 48.87 -2.33 0.30
CA TRP A 218 49.47 -3.66 0.28
C TRP A 218 49.05 -4.50 -0.91
N LEU A 219 48.02 -4.07 -1.64
CA LEU A 219 47.50 -4.79 -2.80
C LEU A 219 48.25 -4.38 -4.06
N THR A 220 48.61 -5.38 -4.85
CA THR A 220 49.18 -5.14 -6.16
C THR A 220 48.15 -4.40 -7.01
N ALA A 221 48.54 -3.27 -7.59
CA ALA A 221 47.64 -2.44 -8.40
C ALA A 221 46.92 -3.29 -9.46
N SER A 222 45.60 -3.06 -9.57
CA SER A 222 44.75 -3.74 -10.55
C SER A 222 45.32 -3.59 -11.95
N ALA A 223 45.33 -4.70 -12.69
CA ALA A 223 45.66 -4.72 -14.11
C ALA A 223 44.42 -4.65 -15.00
N VAL A 224 43.21 -4.61 -14.41
CA VAL A 224 41.94 -4.48 -15.15
C VAL A 224 41.76 -3.04 -15.61
N SER A 225 42.46 -2.72 -16.70
CA SER A 225 42.34 -1.51 -17.49
C SER A 225 42.70 -1.87 -18.94
N ALA A 226 42.32 -1.06 -19.92
CA ALA A 226 42.68 -1.33 -21.31
C ALA A 226 44.20 -1.53 -21.50
N ALA A 227 45.02 -0.69 -20.85
CA ALA A 227 46.48 -0.79 -20.90
C ALA A 227 47.01 -2.03 -20.16
N GLY A 228 46.44 -2.36 -18.99
CA GLY A 228 46.87 -3.53 -18.22
C GLY A 228 46.49 -4.86 -18.88
N LEU A 229 45.31 -4.95 -19.50
CA LEU A 229 44.84 -6.13 -20.24
C LEU A 229 45.67 -6.39 -21.51
N ALA A 230 46.20 -5.34 -22.15
CA ALA A 230 47.07 -5.47 -23.32
C ALA A 230 48.55 -5.75 -22.96
N GLY A 231 48.92 -5.70 -21.68
CA GLY A 231 50.30 -5.89 -21.23
C GLY A 231 50.73 -7.37 -21.14
N ASN A 232 52.04 -7.62 -21.17
CA ASN A 232 52.61 -8.97 -21.05
C ASN A 232 52.44 -9.61 -19.66
N LEU A 233 51.93 -8.87 -18.67
CA LEU A 233 51.73 -9.33 -17.29
C LEU A 233 50.97 -10.66 -17.20
N TRP A 234 50.00 -10.91 -18.08
CA TRP A 234 49.19 -12.13 -18.07
C TRP A 234 49.94 -13.39 -18.51
N CYS A 235 51.11 -13.21 -19.13
CA CYS A 235 52.02 -14.29 -19.54
C CYS A 235 53.12 -14.55 -18.50
N GLU A 236 53.22 -13.72 -17.46
CA GLU A 236 54.21 -13.83 -16.40
C GLU A 236 53.63 -14.54 -15.16
N PRO A 237 54.43 -15.31 -14.40
CA PRO A 237 53.97 -15.89 -13.13
C PRO A 237 53.72 -14.82 -12.07
N ALA A 238 53.03 -15.20 -10.98
CA ALA A 238 52.82 -14.31 -9.84
C ALA A 238 54.15 -13.83 -9.24
N ALA A 239 54.29 -12.53 -9.04
CA ALA A 239 55.44 -11.96 -8.35
C ALA A 239 55.25 -12.05 -6.82
N LEU A 240 56.37 -12.15 -6.09
CA LEU A 240 56.36 -12.11 -4.62
C LEU A 240 56.18 -10.67 -4.13
N TYR A 241 55.49 -10.51 -2.99
CA TYR A 241 55.47 -9.24 -2.28
C TYR A 241 56.86 -8.97 -1.65
N GLY A 242 57.38 -7.76 -1.83
CA GLY A 242 58.79 -7.44 -1.55
C GLY A 242 59.12 -6.88 -0.17
N ARG A 243 58.14 -6.71 0.74
CA ARG A 243 58.40 -6.15 2.09
C ARG A 243 58.76 -7.25 3.09
N ASP A 244 59.88 -7.06 3.80
CA ASP A 244 60.28 -7.94 4.90
C ASP A 244 59.77 -7.42 6.26
N GLU A 245 58.48 -7.09 6.32
CA GLU A 245 57.77 -6.66 7.52
C GLU A 245 56.27 -6.89 7.36
N VAL A 246 55.53 -6.88 8.48
CA VAL A 246 54.06 -6.97 8.50
C VAL A 246 53.45 -5.79 9.26
N VAL A 247 52.30 -5.29 8.80
CA VAL A 247 51.53 -4.26 9.53
C VAL A 247 50.65 -4.92 10.57
N ILE A 248 50.66 -4.36 11.77
CA ILE A 248 49.88 -4.83 12.92
C ILE A 248 48.90 -3.79 13.45
N GLY A 249 48.90 -2.57 12.92
CA GLY A 249 47.94 -1.52 13.26
C GLY A 249 48.28 -0.18 12.62
N LEU A 250 47.42 0.82 12.84
CA LEU A 250 47.60 2.21 12.42
C LEU A 250 47.61 3.13 13.63
N LEU A 251 48.50 4.12 13.62
CA LEU A 251 48.58 5.19 14.60
C LEU A 251 48.34 6.53 13.93
N VAL A 252 47.37 7.29 14.43
CA VAL A 252 47.09 8.66 13.98
C VAL A 252 47.49 9.63 15.08
N ARG A 253 48.32 10.61 14.71
CA ARG A 253 48.79 11.66 15.60
C ARG A 253 48.51 13.03 14.99
N GLU A 254 48.27 14.00 15.86
CA GLU A 254 48.04 15.39 15.47
C GLU A 254 48.62 16.29 16.56
N ALA A 255 49.47 17.23 16.17
CA ALA A 255 50.14 18.17 17.10
C ALA A 255 50.79 17.47 18.31
N GLY A 256 51.41 16.30 18.08
CA GLY A 256 52.09 15.52 19.12
C GLY A 256 51.19 14.66 20.02
N ILE A 257 49.88 14.64 19.79
CA ILE A 257 48.89 13.89 20.58
C ILE A 257 48.47 12.63 19.81
N ASN A 258 48.41 11.49 20.50
CA ASN A 258 47.81 10.26 19.97
C ASN A 258 46.29 10.46 19.83
N ARG A 259 45.79 10.46 18.59
CA ARG A 259 44.35 10.67 18.30
C ARG A 259 43.61 9.36 18.12
N VAL A 260 44.17 8.42 17.35
CA VAL A 260 43.54 7.14 17.04
C VAL A 260 44.59 6.03 17.01
N LEU A 261 44.24 4.88 17.60
CA LEU A 261 44.90 3.61 17.36
C LEU A 261 43.87 2.67 16.72
N ASP A 262 44.14 2.20 15.50
CA ASP A 262 43.30 1.20 14.83
C ASP A 262 44.07 -0.12 14.65
N ALA A 263 43.60 -1.18 15.30
CA ALA A 263 44.27 -2.48 15.30
C ALA A 263 44.00 -3.33 14.05
N TRP A 264 43.02 -2.97 13.22
CA TRP A 264 42.48 -3.87 12.19
C TRP A 264 42.68 -3.38 10.76
N SER A 265 42.59 -2.07 10.49
CA SER A 265 42.66 -1.52 9.13
C SER A 265 43.93 -1.93 8.37
N GLY A 266 45.08 -1.85 9.03
CA GLY A 266 46.38 -2.25 8.48
C GLY A 266 46.68 -3.74 8.61
N ARG A 267 46.14 -4.40 9.64
CA ARG A 267 46.47 -5.78 9.99
C ARG A 267 46.00 -6.76 8.92
N ARG A 268 46.87 -7.69 8.52
CA ARG A 268 46.54 -8.80 7.63
C ARG A 268 46.88 -10.12 8.29
N GLU A 269 45.85 -10.93 8.53
CA GLU A 269 46.06 -12.29 8.98
C GLU A 269 46.50 -13.18 7.81
N ARG A 270 47.27 -14.22 8.12
CA ARG A 270 47.76 -15.18 7.13
C ARG A 270 46.63 -16.12 6.72
N MET A 271 45.90 -15.76 5.66
CA MET A 271 44.72 -16.50 5.17
C MET A 271 44.87 -17.02 3.73
N ASP A 272 45.65 -16.34 2.89
CA ASP A 272 45.80 -16.65 1.47
C ASP A 272 47.27 -16.92 1.12
N THR A 273 47.51 -17.75 0.10
CA THR A 273 48.86 -17.96 -0.46
C THR A 273 49.33 -16.72 -1.23
N GLN A 274 50.65 -16.55 -1.38
CA GLN A 274 51.25 -15.43 -2.12
C GLN A 274 50.64 -15.25 -3.52
N ALA A 275 50.57 -16.35 -4.29
CA ALA A 275 50.04 -16.31 -5.66
C ALA A 275 48.55 -15.95 -5.71
N ARG A 276 47.74 -16.43 -4.75
CA ARG A 276 46.31 -16.10 -4.70
C ARG A 276 46.10 -14.62 -4.41
N GLY A 277 46.77 -14.07 -3.39
CA GLY A 277 46.70 -12.64 -3.07
C GLY A 277 47.16 -11.74 -4.21
N TYR A 278 48.27 -12.12 -4.88
CA TYR A 278 48.78 -11.41 -6.05
C TYR A 278 47.74 -11.28 -7.17
N TRP A 279 47.16 -12.41 -7.61
CA TRP A 279 46.19 -12.41 -8.70
C TRP A 279 44.85 -11.81 -8.30
N GLN A 280 44.43 -11.94 -7.04
CA GLN A 280 43.24 -11.26 -6.53
C GLN A 280 43.34 -9.74 -6.74
N GLY A 281 44.44 -9.12 -6.30
CA GLY A 281 44.68 -7.69 -6.52
C GLY A 281 44.70 -7.30 -8.00
N ARG A 282 45.39 -8.08 -8.85
CA ARG A 282 45.46 -7.81 -10.30
C ARG A 282 44.11 -7.88 -11.00
N MET A 283 43.20 -8.75 -10.53
CA MET A 283 41.90 -9.02 -11.14
C MET A 283 40.74 -8.28 -10.46
N THR A 284 40.99 -7.21 -9.70
CA THR A 284 39.97 -6.45 -8.94
C THR A 284 39.18 -7.30 -7.93
N MET A 285 39.73 -8.44 -7.52
CA MET A 285 39.14 -9.26 -6.46
C MET A 285 39.74 -8.82 -5.12
N ARG A 286 38.90 -8.44 -4.16
CA ARG A 286 39.37 -8.19 -2.80
C ARG A 286 39.87 -9.50 -2.15
N PRO A 287 41.11 -9.59 -1.64
CA PRO A 287 41.58 -10.71 -0.85
C PRO A 287 40.76 -10.94 0.42
N TRP A 288 40.70 -12.19 0.88
CA TRP A 288 39.85 -12.55 2.02
C TRP A 288 40.31 -11.87 3.31
N ASN A 289 41.63 -11.81 3.55
CA ASN A 289 42.20 -11.13 4.72
C ASN A 289 41.89 -9.63 4.78
N VAL A 290 41.72 -8.96 3.64
CA VAL A 290 41.32 -7.54 3.58
C VAL A 290 39.84 -7.40 3.89
N PHE A 291 38.99 -8.26 3.33
CA PHE A 291 37.55 -8.25 3.60
C PHE A 291 37.25 -8.51 5.08
N VAL A 292 37.86 -9.53 5.69
CA VAL A 292 37.71 -9.83 7.12
C VAL A 292 38.21 -8.67 7.98
N ALA A 293 39.34 -8.04 7.63
CA ALA A 293 39.84 -6.87 8.35
C ALA A 293 38.84 -5.70 8.35
N GLN A 294 38.06 -5.50 7.28
CA GLN A 294 37.00 -4.48 7.25
C GLN A 294 35.87 -4.78 8.24
N ILE A 295 35.45 -6.04 8.32
CA ILE A 295 34.40 -6.47 9.26
C ILE A 295 34.91 -6.35 10.70
N LEU A 296 36.12 -6.82 10.99
CA LEU A 296 36.70 -6.77 12.34
C LEU A 296 36.98 -5.33 12.79
N GLN A 297 37.40 -4.45 11.87
CA GLN A 297 37.53 -3.02 12.15
C GLN A 297 36.19 -2.42 12.56
N PHE A 298 35.13 -2.70 11.79
CA PHE A 298 33.78 -2.24 12.08
C PHE A 298 33.27 -2.78 13.41
N GLN A 299 33.33 -4.09 13.63
CA GLN A 299 32.83 -4.72 14.86
C GLN A 299 33.60 -4.25 16.10
N CYS A 300 34.91 -4.03 15.98
CA CYS A 300 35.73 -3.49 17.07
C CYS A 300 35.39 -2.03 17.42
N GLN A 301 35.04 -1.21 16.42
CA GLN A 301 34.55 0.16 16.67
C GLN A 301 33.11 0.14 17.21
N LEU A 302 32.30 -0.83 16.76
CA LEU A 302 30.91 -0.98 17.17
C LEU A 302 30.78 -1.47 18.62
N SER A 303 31.66 -2.37 19.05
CA SER A 303 31.61 -2.99 20.38
C SER A 303 31.79 -2.00 21.53
N SER A 304 32.36 -0.82 21.27
CA SER A 304 32.48 0.26 22.26
C SER A 304 31.22 1.12 22.41
N LEU A 305 30.17 0.86 21.63
CA LEU A 305 28.97 1.70 21.53
C LEU A 305 27.70 1.05 22.10
N PHE A 306 27.73 -0.25 22.38
CA PHE A 306 26.61 -0.99 22.95
C PHE A 306 27.00 -1.58 24.30
N ASP A 307 26.13 -1.41 25.30
CA ASP A 307 26.22 -2.18 26.55
C ASP A 307 25.69 -3.60 26.33
N ALA A 308 26.32 -4.61 26.94
CA ALA A 308 25.87 -5.99 26.87
C ALA A 308 24.41 -6.11 27.38
N GLY A 309 23.45 -6.25 26.46
CA GLY A 309 22.02 -6.35 26.75
C GLY A 309 21.17 -5.12 26.38
N SER A 310 21.75 -4.07 25.79
CA SER A 310 21.02 -2.88 25.31
C SER A 310 21.22 -2.66 23.80
N VAL A 311 20.11 -2.43 23.08
CA VAL A 311 20.10 -2.07 21.64
C VAL A 311 20.23 -0.55 21.44
N VAL A 312 20.28 0.22 22.55
CA VAL A 312 20.48 1.65 22.48
C VAL A 312 21.96 1.92 22.26
N ILE A 313 22.31 2.45 21.08
CA ILE A 313 23.60 3.11 20.87
C ILE A 313 23.59 4.31 21.81
N THR A 314 24.33 4.24 22.90
CA THR A 314 24.62 5.41 23.73
C THR A 314 25.63 6.25 22.95
N PRO A 315 25.24 7.42 22.40
CA PRO A 315 26.23 8.34 21.85
C PRO A 315 27.22 8.69 22.97
N ALA A 316 28.44 9.08 22.61
CA ALA A 316 29.43 9.52 23.58
C ALA A 316 28.95 10.78 24.32
N ASP A 317 28.23 10.56 25.41
CA ASP A 317 27.90 11.41 26.56
C ASP A 317 27.91 12.95 26.35
N ASP A 318 27.00 13.47 25.51
CA ASP A 318 26.57 14.89 25.56
C ASP A 318 25.92 15.24 26.92
N CYS A 319 25.64 14.26 27.78
CA CYS A 319 25.14 14.50 29.13
C CYS A 319 26.20 15.16 30.04
N ALA A 320 27.51 15.06 29.76
CA ALA A 320 28.52 15.77 30.54
C ALA A 320 28.49 17.28 30.24
N GLU A 321 28.41 17.65 28.96
CA GLU A 321 28.21 19.05 28.54
C GLU A 321 26.84 19.57 28.97
N LEU A 322 25.77 18.79 28.81
CA LEU A 322 24.42 19.16 29.29
C LEU A 322 24.36 19.28 30.81
N ARG A 323 25.05 18.43 31.59
CA ARG A 323 25.15 18.57 33.06
C ARG A 323 25.98 19.78 33.45
N LEU A 324 27.08 20.07 32.74
CA LEU A 324 27.85 21.30 32.92
C LEU A 324 27.04 22.54 32.56
N LEU A 325 26.23 22.46 31.50
CA LEU A 325 25.33 23.52 31.08
C LEU A 325 24.22 23.71 32.11
N LEU A 326 23.55 22.64 32.55
CA LEU A 326 22.52 22.67 33.61
C LEU A 326 23.08 23.15 34.95
N ASP A 327 24.30 22.75 35.32
CA ASP A 327 24.95 23.18 36.55
C ASP A 327 25.41 24.65 36.47
N LYS A 328 25.81 25.11 35.27
CA LYS A 328 26.08 26.52 34.98
C LYS A 328 24.79 27.34 35.04
N THR A 329 23.71 26.90 34.39
CA THR A 329 22.39 27.55 34.41
C THR A 329 21.81 27.59 35.83
N ARG A 330 21.99 26.52 36.63
CA ARG A 330 21.62 26.50 38.06
C ARG A 330 22.38 27.55 38.85
N LYS A 331 23.70 27.65 38.69
CA LYS A 331 24.53 28.68 39.35
C LYS A 331 24.18 30.09 38.92
N GLU A 332 23.85 30.29 37.64
CA GLU A 332 23.39 31.57 37.11
C GLU A 332 22.02 31.95 37.67
N LEU A 333 21.06 31.01 37.77
CA LEU A 333 19.77 31.20 38.45
C LEU A 333 19.91 31.52 39.93
N GLU A 334 20.79 30.83 40.66
CA GLU A 334 21.08 31.10 42.08
C GLU A 334 21.69 32.51 42.25
N ALA A 335 22.60 32.91 41.37
CA ALA A 335 23.18 34.25 41.36
C ALA A 335 22.14 35.34 41.03
N LEU A 336 21.21 35.05 40.12
CA LEU A 336 20.16 35.98 39.69
C LEU A 336 19.08 36.13 40.77
N GLN A 337 18.67 35.03 41.43
CA GLN A 337 17.79 35.10 42.61
C GLN A 337 18.42 35.87 43.77
N LYS A 338 19.72 35.69 44.01
CA LYS A 338 20.44 36.45 45.02
C LYS A 338 20.46 37.94 44.68
N LYS A 339 20.79 38.31 43.45
CA LYS A 339 20.72 39.71 42.98
C LYS A 339 19.31 40.29 43.07
N TYR A 340 18.28 39.53 42.69
CA TYR A 340 16.89 39.98 42.77
C TYR A 340 16.46 40.20 44.23
N ARG A 341 16.90 39.33 45.15
CA ARG A 341 16.69 39.50 46.59
C ARG A 341 17.40 40.75 47.11
N ASP A 342 18.68 40.93 46.78
CA ASP A 342 19.48 42.08 47.22
C ASP A 342 18.93 43.42 46.65
N SER A 343 18.47 43.42 45.39
CA SER A 343 17.79 44.56 44.76
C SER A 343 16.42 44.81 45.36
N ALA A 344 15.61 43.78 45.62
CA ALA A 344 14.31 43.93 46.28
C ALA A 344 14.45 44.44 47.72
N GLU A 345 15.46 43.99 48.45
CA GLU A 345 15.76 44.44 49.81
C GLU A 345 16.20 45.91 49.82
N LYS A 346 17.03 46.34 48.85
CA LYS A 346 17.36 47.75 48.64
C LYS A 346 16.18 48.61 48.23
N ILE A 347 15.29 48.10 47.37
CA ILE A 347 14.07 48.80 46.96
C ILE A 347 13.18 49.02 48.19
N VAL A 348 12.94 47.98 48.99
CA VAL A 348 12.16 48.08 50.24
C VAL A 348 12.81 49.04 51.24
N GLN A 349 14.14 49.04 51.37
CA GLN A 349 14.87 50.00 52.21
C GLN A 349 14.78 51.44 51.68
N SER A 350 14.79 51.64 50.35
CA SER A 350 14.69 52.97 49.72
C SER A 350 13.29 53.59 49.80
N PHE A 351 12.26 52.79 50.10
CA PHE A 351 10.88 53.26 50.31
C PHE A 351 10.55 53.60 51.77
N ALA A 352 11.49 53.43 52.71
CA ALA A 352 11.31 53.80 54.11
C ALA A 352 11.40 55.32 54.36
N ASP A 353 12.03 56.08 53.45
CA ASP A 353 12.08 57.55 53.48
C ASP A 353 11.64 58.13 52.12
N LYS A 354 10.93 59.28 52.16
CA LYS A 354 10.15 59.88 51.06
C LYS A 354 10.79 59.71 49.65
N PRO A 355 10.05 59.20 48.65
CA PRO A 355 10.63 58.77 47.39
C PRO A 355 11.04 59.96 46.51
N SER A 356 12.31 60.03 46.13
CA SER A 356 12.76 60.94 45.08
C SER A 356 12.45 60.34 43.71
N LYS A 357 12.02 61.18 42.75
CA LYS A 357 11.69 60.79 41.36
C LYS A 357 12.85 60.07 40.65
N LYS A 358 14.09 60.24 41.12
CA LYS A 358 15.30 59.61 40.61
C LYS A 358 15.44 58.15 41.08
N GLY A 359 15.16 57.88 42.36
CA GLY A 359 15.25 56.52 42.93
C GLY A 359 14.20 55.55 42.34
N ALA A 360 13.00 56.04 42.05
CA ALA A 360 11.97 55.24 41.38
C ALA A 360 12.34 54.90 39.91
N LEU A 361 13.07 55.78 39.23
CA LEU A 361 13.50 55.56 37.84
C LEU A 361 14.69 54.59 37.76
N GLU A 362 15.61 54.65 38.73
CA GLU A 362 16.74 53.71 38.84
C GLU A 362 16.27 52.29 39.18
N ALA A 363 15.32 52.14 40.12
CA ALA A 363 14.71 50.84 40.44
C ALA A 363 13.94 50.24 39.25
N ALA A 364 13.21 51.07 38.48
CA ALA A 364 12.49 50.63 37.29
C ALA A 364 13.43 50.18 36.15
N ASN A 365 14.59 50.84 35.99
CA ASN A 365 15.59 50.45 35.00
C ASN A 365 16.32 49.16 35.40
N GLU A 366 16.65 48.94 36.68
CA GLU A 366 17.27 47.69 37.14
C GLU A 366 16.32 46.48 36.98
N VAL A 367 15.02 46.64 37.26
CA VAL A 367 14.03 45.58 37.04
C VAL A 367 13.87 45.28 35.54
N LYS A 368 13.97 46.29 34.68
CA LYS A 368 13.85 46.13 33.23
C LYS A 368 15.06 45.38 32.62
N ILE A 369 16.26 45.60 33.15
CA ILE A 369 17.49 44.87 32.75
C ILE A 369 17.42 43.41 33.24
N ALA A 370 16.97 43.17 34.47
CA ALA A 370 16.78 41.82 34.99
C ALA A 370 15.73 41.02 34.18
N TYR A 371 14.70 41.70 33.65
CA TYR A 371 13.67 41.07 32.81
C TYR A 371 14.17 40.77 31.39
N SER A 372 15.03 41.61 30.81
CA SER A 372 15.64 41.31 29.49
C SER A 372 16.62 40.15 29.55
N GLU A 373 17.41 40.02 30.62
CA GLU A 373 18.33 38.89 30.81
C GLU A 373 17.58 37.57 31.07
N LEU A 374 16.43 37.61 31.76
CA LEU A 374 15.53 36.46 31.91
C LEU A 374 14.87 36.05 30.57
N TYR A 375 14.55 37.01 29.71
CA TYR A 375 13.97 36.75 28.39
C TYR A 375 15.01 36.16 27.42
N ASP A 376 16.27 36.62 27.46
CA ASP A 376 17.36 36.04 26.68
C ASP A 376 17.72 34.62 27.16
N LEU A 377 17.71 34.37 28.47
CA LEU A 377 17.93 33.02 29.02
C LEU A 377 16.76 32.08 28.68
N SER A 378 15.52 32.56 28.72
CA SER A 378 14.33 31.82 28.27
C SER A 378 14.38 31.51 26.77
N SER A 379 14.88 32.44 25.95
CA SER A 379 15.08 32.26 24.52
C SER A 379 16.16 31.20 24.22
N GLN A 380 17.26 31.20 24.99
CA GLN A 380 18.32 30.19 24.87
C GLN A 380 17.87 28.79 25.34
N LEU A 381 17.03 28.71 26.37
CA LEU A 381 16.43 27.45 26.85
C LEU A 381 15.37 26.91 25.88
N ALA A 382 14.59 27.79 25.23
CA ALA A 382 13.63 27.39 24.20
C ALA A 382 14.31 26.81 22.94
N GLY A 383 15.55 27.21 22.65
CA GLY A 383 16.35 26.64 21.56
C GLY A 383 16.95 25.26 21.83
N ALA A 384 16.85 24.73 23.06
CA ALA A 384 17.56 23.51 23.48
C ALA A 384 16.68 22.25 23.62
N GLU A 385 15.38 22.29 23.27
CA GLU A 385 14.42 21.16 23.28
C GLU A 385 14.51 20.15 24.45
N LEU A 386 14.86 20.60 25.66
CA LEU A 386 14.95 19.75 26.84
C LEU A 386 13.57 19.62 27.50
N GLY A 387 12.82 18.57 27.17
CA GLY A 387 11.52 18.32 27.83
C GLY A 387 10.55 17.36 27.15
N LYS A 388 10.96 16.58 26.14
CA LYS A 388 10.14 15.48 25.61
C LYS A 388 10.95 14.19 25.68
N GLY A 389 10.46 13.21 26.44
CA GLY A 389 10.95 11.84 26.42
C GLY A 389 10.60 11.13 25.10
N VAL A 390 11.07 11.69 23.99
CA VAL A 390 10.98 11.13 22.64
C VAL A 390 12.42 11.00 22.18
N LEU A 391 12.89 9.79 21.90
CA LEU A 391 14.23 9.50 21.38
C LEU A 391 14.56 10.44 20.19
N PRO A 392 15.51 11.40 20.30
CA PRO A 392 15.98 12.22 19.17
C PRO A 392 17.38 11.73 18.76
N ALA A 393 17.86 11.67 17.52
CA ALA A 393 17.39 11.99 16.17
C ALA A 393 17.87 10.84 15.24
N GLN A 394 17.34 10.75 14.02
CA GLN A 394 17.83 9.83 12.98
C GLN A 394 19.37 9.94 12.80
N ARG A 395 20.05 8.88 12.32
CA ARG A 395 21.51 8.77 12.03
C ARG A 395 22.42 8.30 13.18
N MET A 396 22.00 7.29 13.95
CA MET A 396 22.78 6.83 15.12
C MET A 396 24.20 6.36 14.77
N LEU A 397 24.40 5.64 13.65
CA LEU A 397 25.75 5.22 13.23
C LEU A 397 26.65 6.40 12.89
N ILE A 398 26.12 7.44 12.23
CA ILE A 398 26.89 8.66 11.91
C ILE A 398 27.33 9.34 13.20
N ASN A 399 26.40 9.57 14.13
CA ASN A 399 26.69 10.20 15.40
C ASN A 399 27.67 9.38 16.26
N ALA A 400 27.70 8.06 16.07
CA ALA A 400 28.65 7.16 16.72
C ALA A 400 30.02 7.08 16.03
N GLY A 401 30.24 7.88 14.98
CA GLY A 401 31.53 8.01 14.29
C GLY A 401 31.69 7.17 13.03
N PHE A 402 30.61 6.60 12.47
CA PHE A 402 30.64 5.87 11.21
C PHE A 402 30.15 6.73 10.05
N ILE A 403 31.02 7.03 9.09
CA ILE A 403 30.64 7.69 7.84
C ILE A 403 30.54 6.70 6.68
N GLU A 404 31.26 5.58 6.78
CA GLU A 404 31.17 4.46 5.86
C GLU A 404 31.23 3.14 6.62
N LEU A 405 30.40 2.20 6.19
CA LEU A 405 30.35 0.83 6.70
C LEU A 405 31.13 -0.11 5.78
N PRO A 406 31.59 -1.27 6.28
CA PRO A 406 32.07 -2.33 5.42
C PRO A 406 30.99 -2.76 4.41
N PRO A 407 31.36 -3.43 3.32
CA PRO A 407 30.40 -4.02 2.36
C PRO A 407 29.37 -4.95 2.99
N ALA A 408 29.68 -5.54 4.14
CA ALA A 408 28.76 -6.30 4.96
C ALA A 408 29.19 -6.28 6.43
N GLY A 409 28.25 -6.50 7.34
CA GLY A 409 28.49 -6.58 8.77
C GLY A 409 27.26 -7.05 9.53
N TYR A 410 27.34 -7.03 10.85
CA TYR A 410 26.27 -7.45 11.75
C TYR A 410 25.89 -6.29 12.67
N LEU A 411 24.60 -6.14 12.94
CA LEU A 411 24.07 -5.13 13.85
C LEU A 411 23.13 -5.80 14.87
N PRO A 412 23.20 -5.42 16.15
CA PRO A 412 22.22 -5.85 17.14
C PRO A 412 20.87 -5.16 16.87
N VAL A 413 19.77 -5.88 17.10
CA VAL A 413 18.39 -5.38 16.99
C VAL A 413 17.54 -5.91 18.14
N ALA A 414 16.45 -5.24 18.49
CA ALA A 414 15.52 -5.73 19.49
C ALA A 414 14.49 -6.66 18.83
N ALA A 415 14.51 -7.95 19.16
CA ALA A 415 13.43 -8.88 18.84
C ALA A 415 12.19 -8.50 19.68
N GLY A 416 11.06 -8.14 19.07
CA GLY A 416 9.92 -7.66 19.86
C GLY A 416 8.76 -7.02 19.11
N LYS A 417 8.17 -5.99 19.73
CA LYS A 417 6.99 -5.23 19.25
C LYS A 417 7.34 -4.01 18.38
N VAL A 418 8.57 -3.50 18.47
CA VAL A 418 9.01 -2.36 17.67
C VAL A 418 9.33 -2.86 16.26
N ALA A 419 8.77 -2.21 15.24
CA ALA A 419 9.02 -2.56 13.85
C ALA A 419 10.52 -2.52 13.54
N LEU A 420 11.03 -3.56 12.87
CA LEU A 420 12.46 -3.67 12.56
C LEU A 420 12.90 -2.50 11.66
N GLU A 421 12.00 -2.09 10.76
CA GLU A 421 12.17 -0.99 9.84
C GLU A 421 12.39 0.33 10.56
N GLU A 422 11.63 0.58 11.63
CA GLU A 422 11.79 1.77 12.45
C GLU A 422 13.12 1.78 13.21
N GLN A 423 13.55 0.62 13.71
CA GLN A 423 14.85 0.49 14.39
C GLN A 423 16.00 0.77 13.42
N LEU A 424 16.01 0.12 12.26
CA LEU A 424 17.12 0.24 11.31
C LEU A 424 17.14 1.58 10.58
N ALA A 425 15.97 2.18 10.28
CA ALA A 425 15.92 3.53 9.72
C ALA A 425 16.57 4.57 10.67
N ARG A 426 16.43 4.40 11.99
CA ARG A 426 17.10 5.26 12.98
C ARG A 426 18.60 5.01 13.05
N ILE A 427 19.00 3.73 12.99
CA ILE A 427 20.41 3.31 13.07
C ILE A 427 21.20 3.81 11.86
N PHE A 428 20.73 3.52 10.64
CA PHE A 428 21.39 3.89 9.39
C PHE A 428 21.18 5.37 9.01
N GLY A 429 19.99 5.92 9.29
CA GLY A 429 19.60 7.26 8.83
C GLY A 429 19.08 7.27 7.38
N GLU A 430 18.81 8.47 6.89
CA GLU A 430 18.19 8.74 5.58
C GLU A 430 19.17 8.72 4.40
N GLY A 431 20.48 8.56 4.66
CA GLY A 431 21.51 8.52 3.61
C GLY A 431 21.54 7.22 2.79
N VAL A 432 20.70 6.24 3.16
CA VAL A 432 20.65 4.91 2.55
C VAL A 432 19.20 4.45 2.38
N ALA A 433 18.98 3.55 1.42
CA ALA A 433 17.73 2.83 1.25
C ALA A 433 17.89 1.38 1.75
N LEU A 434 16.94 0.92 2.57
CA LEU A 434 17.01 -0.37 3.26
C LEU A 434 16.02 -1.37 2.64
N HIS A 435 16.49 -2.56 2.29
CA HIS A 435 15.71 -3.68 1.75
C HIS A 435 15.73 -4.86 2.71
N TYR A 436 14.58 -5.41 3.07
CA TYR A 436 14.47 -6.40 4.14
C TYR A 436 14.19 -7.80 3.57
N HIS A 437 14.97 -8.79 4.03
CA HIS A 437 14.88 -10.17 3.59
C HIS A 437 14.82 -11.12 4.78
N ALA A 438 13.76 -11.91 4.87
CA ALA A 438 13.72 -13.08 5.76
C ALA A 438 14.52 -14.23 5.13
N VAL A 439 15.55 -14.71 5.83
CA VAL A 439 16.42 -15.80 5.34
C VAL A 439 16.68 -16.81 6.43
N ARG A 440 17.07 -18.03 6.05
CA ARG A 440 17.47 -19.04 7.04
C ARG A 440 18.82 -18.65 7.64
N ALA A 441 19.01 -18.92 8.93
CA ALA A 441 20.26 -18.59 9.62
C ALA A 441 21.52 -19.20 8.96
N ASP A 442 21.43 -20.38 8.34
CA ASP A 442 22.54 -21.05 7.64
C ASP A 442 22.97 -20.33 6.34
N GLU A 443 22.07 -19.57 5.71
CA GLU A 443 22.34 -18.85 4.45
C GLU A 443 23.20 -17.59 4.65
N ILE A 444 23.17 -17.01 5.86
CA ILE A 444 23.90 -15.78 6.20
C ILE A 444 25.40 -15.90 5.92
N ALA A 445 26.01 -17.07 6.18
CA ALA A 445 27.43 -17.29 5.92
C ALA A 445 27.78 -17.19 4.43
N HIS A 446 26.88 -17.66 3.55
CA HIS A 446 27.06 -17.55 2.10
C HIS A 446 26.90 -16.09 1.65
N LEU A 447 25.86 -15.42 2.14
CA LEU A 447 25.59 -14.01 1.84
C LEU A 447 26.75 -13.08 2.25
N LEU A 448 27.41 -13.39 3.38
CA LEU A 448 28.64 -12.71 3.81
C LEU A 448 29.78 -12.95 2.82
N SER A 449 30.01 -14.19 2.40
CA SER A 449 31.06 -14.52 1.42
C SER A 449 30.83 -13.80 0.09
N GLU A 450 29.57 -13.67 -0.36
CA GLU A 450 29.24 -12.93 -1.59
C GLU A 450 29.54 -11.43 -1.49
N ALA A 451 29.54 -10.85 -0.29
CA ALA A 451 29.86 -9.46 -0.07
C ALA A 451 31.36 -9.14 -0.19
N GLN A 452 32.23 -10.16 -0.28
CA GLN A 452 33.70 -10.02 -0.29
C GLN A 452 34.19 -8.93 -1.25
N HIS A 453 33.61 -8.85 -2.44
CA HIS A 453 34.06 -7.98 -3.52
C HIS A 453 33.24 -6.68 -3.66
N LEU A 454 32.24 -6.46 -2.80
CA LEU A 454 31.42 -5.24 -2.86
C LEU A 454 32.17 -4.04 -2.27
N GLN A 455 31.80 -2.84 -2.70
CA GLN A 455 32.37 -1.62 -2.13
C GLN A 455 31.79 -1.34 -0.73
N ARG A 456 32.52 -0.54 0.06
CA ARG A 456 32.03 -0.02 1.35
C ARG A 456 30.74 0.78 1.15
N ILE A 457 29.90 0.88 2.18
CA ILE A 457 28.61 1.59 2.11
C ILE A 457 28.81 2.99 2.69
N SER A 458 28.55 4.04 1.93
CA SER A 458 28.61 5.41 2.46
C SER A 458 27.30 5.80 3.12
N LEU A 459 27.37 6.30 4.37
CA LEU A 459 26.21 6.81 5.09
C LEU A 459 25.95 8.29 4.81
N THR A 460 26.92 9.00 4.23
CA THR A 460 26.82 10.44 3.95
C THR A 460 26.55 10.76 2.49
N HIS A 461 26.87 9.85 1.55
CA HIS A 461 26.70 10.08 0.11
C HIS A 461 25.26 10.44 -0.27
N GLY A 462 24.27 9.65 0.20
CA GLY A 462 22.86 9.93 -0.05
C GLY A 462 22.33 11.18 0.67
N ILE A 463 23.01 11.64 1.73
CA ILE A 463 22.67 12.91 2.40
C ILE A 463 23.21 14.09 1.60
N ASP A 464 24.45 13.98 1.12
CA ASP A 464 25.08 14.97 0.23
C ASP A 464 24.36 15.05 -1.12
N ARG A 465 23.82 13.92 -1.60
CA ARG A 465 23.10 13.78 -2.87
C ARG A 465 21.82 12.95 -2.68
N PRO A 466 20.70 13.58 -2.31
CA PRO A 466 19.43 12.88 -2.04
C PRO A 466 18.88 12.01 -3.18
N GLY A 467 19.28 12.25 -4.43
CA GLY A 467 18.91 11.43 -5.58
C GLY A 467 19.78 10.18 -5.81
N GLU A 468 20.83 9.98 -5.02
CA GLU A 468 21.83 8.91 -5.18
C GLU A 468 22.03 8.16 -3.84
N LEU A 469 20.93 7.62 -3.29
CA LEU A 469 20.96 6.82 -2.06
C LEU A 469 21.75 5.52 -2.26
N GLU A 470 22.51 5.13 -1.24
CA GLU A 470 23.17 3.83 -1.22
C GLU A 470 22.16 2.74 -0.85
N GLU A 471 22.08 1.70 -1.66
CA GLU A 471 21.14 0.58 -1.48
C GLU A 471 21.75 -0.48 -0.54
N VAL A 472 21.03 -0.84 0.52
CA VAL A 472 21.49 -1.77 1.57
C VAL A 472 20.47 -2.87 1.80
N GLU A 473 20.91 -4.12 1.69
CA GLU A 473 20.12 -5.30 2.01
C GLU A 473 20.32 -5.69 3.48
N ILE A 474 19.21 -5.94 4.16
CA ILE A 474 19.09 -6.37 5.55
C ILE A 474 18.57 -7.81 5.55
N PHE A 475 19.40 -8.73 6.02
CA PHE A 475 19.08 -10.14 6.16
C PHE A 475 18.73 -10.45 7.61
N VAL A 476 17.49 -10.90 7.80
CA VAL A 476 16.90 -11.20 9.10
C VAL A 476 16.91 -12.72 9.29
N PRO A 477 17.78 -13.25 10.18
CA PRO A 477 17.89 -14.68 10.40
C PRO A 477 16.58 -15.22 11.02
N ASP A 478 16.01 -16.22 10.35
CA ASP A 478 14.73 -16.85 10.68
C ASP A 478 13.57 -15.84 10.78
N GLY A 479 13.65 -14.73 10.03
CA GLY A 479 12.65 -13.66 10.04
C GLY A 479 11.25 -14.13 9.65
N GLN A 480 10.22 -13.55 10.29
CA GLN A 480 8.82 -13.84 9.97
C GLN A 480 8.25 -12.74 9.08
N VAL A 481 7.74 -13.12 7.90
CA VAL A 481 7.03 -12.20 7.00
C VAL A 481 5.62 -12.00 7.52
N VAL A 482 5.24 -10.76 7.77
CA VAL A 482 3.91 -10.35 8.24
C VAL A 482 3.25 -9.49 7.18
N ASP A 483 2.07 -9.89 6.75
CA ASP A 483 1.24 -9.11 5.84
C ASP A 483 0.60 -7.93 6.61
N LEU A 484 0.95 -6.71 6.23
CA LEU A 484 0.24 -5.51 6.66
C LEU A 484 -1.04 -5.38 5.83
N GLN A 485 -2.17 -5.19 6.53
CA GLN A 485 -3.37 -4.69 5.86
C GLN A 485 -3.06 -3.33 5.22
N ALA A 486 -3.27 -3.22 3.91
CA ALA A 486 -3.17 -1.95 3.21
C ALA A 486 -4.12 -0.94 3.87
N GLN A 487 -3.56 0.16 4.38
CA GLN A 487 -4.34 1.20 5.02
C GLN A 487 -4.97 2.08 3.93
N ALA A 488 -6.28 2.03 3.82
CA ALA A 488 -7.03 2.81 2.85
C ALA A 488 -7.24 4.24 3.37
N ALA A 489 -6.95 5.25 2.56
CA ALA A 489 -7.26 6.64 2.89
C ALA A 489 -8.78 6.88 2.95
N GLY A 490 -9.24 7.78 3.82
CA GLY A 490 -10.65 8.15 3.96
C GLY A 490 -11.32 7.65 5.25
N THR A 491 -12.57 8.06 5.44
CA THR A 491 -13.42 7.67 6.59
C THR A 491 -14.62 6.89 6.09
N TRP A 492 -14.90 5.75 6.71
CA TRP A 492 -16.07 4.92 6.41
C TRP A 492 -17.19 5.22 7.40
N TRP A 493 -18.42 5.17 6.90
CA TRP A 493 -19.62 5.50 7.65
C TRP A 493 -20.65 4.41 7.45
N GLN A 494 -21.27 3.95 8.53
CA GLN A 494 -22.56 3.28 8.46
C GLN A 494 -23.64 4.34 8.21
N VAL A 495 -24.53 4.06 7.28
CA VAL A 495 -25.56 4.98 6.80
C VAL A 495 -26.93 4.44 7.14
N ASP A 496 -27.74 5.28 7.77
CA ASP A 496 -29.18 5.09 7.95
C ASP A 496 -29.90 6.29 7.33
N MET A 497 -30.74 6.06 6.32
CA MET A 497 -31.33 7.09 5.47
C MET A 497 -32.83 6.85 5.27
N ARG A 498 -33.62 7.91 5.17
CA ARG A 498 -35.00 7.88 4.66
C ARG A 498 -34.98 8.23 3.19
N ALA A 499 -35.79 7.56 2.36
CA ALA A 499 -35.84 7.87 0.92
C ALA A 499 -36.22 9.33 0.63
N ALA A 500 -36.94 10.00 1.56
CA ALA A 500 -37.22 11.44 1.49
C ALA A 500 -35.94 12.32 1.37
N ALA A 501 -34.78 11.85 1.87
CA ALA A 501 -33.49 12.54 1.75
C ALA A 501 -33.08 12.81 0.28
N LEU A 502 -33.61 12.05 -0.69
CA LEU A 502 -33.28 12.23 -2.10
C LEU A 502 -33.95 13.46 -2.73
N THR A 503 -35.00 13.99 -2.09
CA THR A 503 -35.86 15.06 -2.65
C THR A 503 -35.62 16.42 -2.00
N VAL A 504 -34.80 16.51 -0.95
CA VAL A 504 -34.67 17.75 -0.16
C VAL A 504 -33.74 18.81 -0.77
N PHE A 505 -33.04 18.46 -1.85
CA PHE A 505 -32.10 19.36 -2.52
C PHE A 505 -32.71 20.09 -3.74
N ASP A 506 -34.04 20.11 -3.86
CA ASP A 506 -34.74 20.89 -4.87
C ASP A 506 -34.96 22.33 -4.39
N PHE A 507 -33.96 23.20 -4.63
CA PHE A 507 -33.99 24.61 -4.21
C PHE A 507 -34.57 25.56 -5.27
N GLY A 508 -35.24 25.03 -6.30
CA GLY A 508 -35.86 25.80 -7.37
C GLY A 508 -34.86 26.51 -8.31
N SER A 509 -35.21 26.61 -9.60
CA SER A 509 -34.53 27.51 -10.55
C SER A 509 -35.46 28.66 -10.93
N ASP A 510 -34.88 29.83 -11.26
CA ASP A 510 -35.62 31.06 -11.58
C ASP A 510 -36.59 30.95 -12.80
N ASP A 511 -36.61 29.81 -13.51
CA ASP A 511 -37.25 29.68 -14.82
C ASP A 511 -38.49 28.74 -14.87
N GLY A 512 -38.92 28.14 -13.76
CA GLY A 512 -40.19 27.40 -13.68
C GLY A 512 -40.34 26.21 -14.66
N LYS A 513 -39.24 25.65 -15.19
CA LYS A 513 -39.23 24.63 -16.26
C LYS A 513 -38.36 23.41 -15.95
N TYR A 514 -38.44 22.88 -14.73
CA TYR A 514 -37.73 21.65 -14.33
C TYR A 514 -38.67 20.47 -14.02
N GLU A 515 -39.62 20.18 -14.92
CA GLU A 515 -40.44 18.95 -14.86
C GLU A 515 -39.62 17.63 -14.84
N ALA A 516 -38.30 17.61 -15.05
CA ALA A 516 -37.57 16.35 -15.27
C ALA A 516 -36.71 15.83 -14.14
N VAL A 517 -36.27 16.67 -13.20
CA VAL A 517 -35.70 16.18 -11.96
C VAL A 517 -36.84 15.59 -11.13
N ASP A 518 -37.98 16.29 -11.10
CA ASP A 518 -39.26 15.75 -10.62
C ASP A 518 -39.69 14.49 -11.37
N LYS A 519 -39.65 14.41 -12.71
CA LYS A 519 -39.95 13.13 -13.42
C LYS A 519 -38.93 12.02 -13.14
N ALA A 520 -37.67 12.31 -12.84
CA ALA A 520 -36.69 11.27 -12.51
C ALA A 520 -36.91 10.68 -11.10
N PHE A 521 -37.41 11.49 -10.16
CA PHE A 521 -37.82 11.06 -8.82
C PHE A 521 -39.27 10.54 -8.78
N ALA A 522 -40.16 11.02 -9.65
CA ALA A 522 -41.55 10.60 -9.77
C ALA A 522 -41.72 9.34 -10.62
N ALA A 523 -40.88 9.07 -11.63
CA ALA A 523 -40.98 7.85 -12.45
C ALA A 523 -40.96 6.54 -11.66
N PRO A 524 -40.11 6.35 -10.61
CA PRO A 524 -40.21 5.16 -9.76
C PRO A 524 -41.45 5.17 -8.85
N ALA A 525 -41.96 6.34 -8.44
CA ALA A 525 -43.20 6.47 -7.66
C ALA A 525 -44.46 6.19 -8.50
N GLU A 526 -44.51 6.68 -9.73
CA GLU A 526 -45.54 6.42 -10.73
C GLU A 526 -45.52 4.96 -11.20
N ALA A 527 -44.33 4.33 -11.29
CA ALA A 527 -44.20 2.90 -11.57
C ALA A 527 -44.69 2.02 -10.40
N ALA A 528 -44.47 2.45 -9.15
CA ALA A 528 -45.00 1.79 -7.96
C ALA A 528 -46.54 1.97 -7.85
N ALA A 529 -47.07 3.15 -8.20
CA ALA A 529 -48.51 3.43 -8.23
C ALA A 529 -49.24 2.71 -9.38
N ALA A 530 -48.60 2.56 -10.55
CA ALA A 530 -49.14 1.81 -11.68
C ALA A 530 -49.28 0.29 -11.39
N ALA A 531 -48.56 -0.22 -10.39
CA ALA A 531 -48.69 -1.61 -9.94
C ALA A 531 -49.93 -1.86 -9.06
N ASP A 532 -50.63 -0.81 -8.59
CA ASP A 532 -51.80 -0.91 -7.69
C ASP A 532 -53.17 -0.82 -8.39
N GLY A 533 -53.19 -0.91 -9.73
CA GLY A 533 -54.39 -1.34 -10.47
C GLY A 533 -55.55 -0.33 -10.63
N THR A 534 -55.41 0.95 -10.30
CA THR A 534 -56.46 1.95 -10.62
C THR A 534 -56.21 2.59 -11.99
N THR A 535 -56.97 2.16 -12.99
CA THR A 535 -56.98 2.69 -14.36
C THR A 535 -57.64 4.08 -14.44
N GLY A 536 -56.98 5.03 -15.09
CA GLY A 536 -57.55 6.35 -15.41
C GLY A 536 -56.66 7.23 -16.30
N ALA A 537 -56.14 6.70 -17.41
CA ALA A 537 -55.39 7.50 -18.39
C ALA A 537 -56.36 8.28 -19.30
N ALA A 538 -56.51 9.60 -19.05
CA ALA A 538 -56.75 10.65 -20.08
C ALA A 538 -57.09 12.05 -19.51
N ALA A 539 -57.22 12.27 -18.20
CA ALA A 539 -57.66 13.58 -17.66
C ALA A 539 -56.76 14.23 -16.59
N ALA A 540 -55.54 13.74 -16.34
CA ALA A 540 -54.69 14.20 -15.22
C ALA A 540 -53.44 15.01 -15.63
N ASN A 541 -53.32 15.45 -16.89
CA ASN A 541 -52.17 16.25 -17.34
C ASN A 541 -52.28 17.75 -17.07
N ALA A 542 -53.31 18.20 -16.33
CA ALA A 542 -53.51 19.62 -16.03
C ALA A 542 -53.57 19.95 -14.52
N ASP A 543 -53.45 18.96 -13.63
CA ASP A 543 -53.70 19.16 -12.18
C ASP A 543 -52.46 18.96 -11.29
N PHE A 544 -51.28 18.76 -11.89
CA PHE A 544 -50.02 18.64 -11.15
C PHE A 544 -49.28 19.97 -10.93
N GLN A 545 -49.76 21.08 -11.49
CA GLN A 545 -49.13 22.40 -11.35
C GLN A 545 -49.82 23.32 -10.33
N ASP A 546 -50.99 22.97 -9.83
CA ASP A 546 -51.73 23.79 -8.87
C ASP A 546 -52.32 22.86 -7.80
N HIS A 547 -51.58 22.57 -6.74
CA HIS A 547 -52.09 22.29 -5.38
C HIS A 547 -50.95 21.83 -4.45
N ALA A 548 -50.26 22.81 -3.85
CA ALA A 548 -49.37 22.63 -2.70
C ALA A 548 -50.12 22.27 -1.39
N GLY A 549 -51.16 21.43 -1.46
CA GLY A 549 -51.99 21.14 -0.29
C GLY A 549 -53.09 20.12 -0.53
N SER A 550 -52.75 18.86 -0.76
CA SER A 550 -53.66 17.74 -0.51
C SER A 550 -52.91 16.40 -0.49
N LYS A 551 -53.35 15.51 0.40
CA LYS A 551 -52.76 14.20 0.72
C LYS A 551 -52.90 13.21 -0.45
N ALA A 552 -51.79 12.92 -1.14
CA ALA A 552 -51.50 11.71 -1.93
C ALA A 552 -49.98 11.77 -2.25
N ASP A 553 -49.09 10.81 -2.01
CA ASP A 553 -49.13 9.39 -1.71
C ASP A 553 -47.90 9.08 -0.81
N THR A 554 -48.12 8.71 0.46
CA THR A 554 -47.13 8.73 1.56
C THR A 554 -46.25 7.47 1.68
N SER A 555 -46.09 6.66 0.62
CA SER A 555 -45.49 5.31 0.74
C SER A 555 -43.96 5.26 0.59
N LEU A 556 -43.38 6.05 -0.33
CA LEU A 556 -41.91 6.08 -0.55
C LEU A 556 -41.18 6.95 0.49
N ALA A 557 -41.78 8.05 0.94
CA ALA A 557 -41.15 8.99 1.88
C ALA A 557 -40.90 8.38 3.28
N THR A 558 -41.60 7.31 3.64
CA THR A 558 -41.44 6.57 4.90
C THR A 558 -40.39 5.46 4.84
N LEU A 559 -39.93 5.09 3.64
CA LEU A 559 -39.01 3.97 3.44
C LEU A 559 -37.65 4.24 4.09
N THR A 560 -37.16 3.28 4.86
CA THR A 560 -35.85 3.30 5.48
C THR A 560 -34.83 2.50 4.67
N LEU A 561 -33.65 3.09 4.53
CA LEU A 561 -32.55 2.60 3.72
C LEU A 561 -31.31 2.53 4.60
N SER A 562 -30.60 1.41 4.53
CA SER A 562 -29.34 1.23 5.26
C SER A 562 -28.22 0.91 4.28
N GLY A 563 -27.00 1.30 4.64
CA GLY A 563 -25.84 1.03 3.82
C GLY A 563 -24.56 1.64 4.36
N MET A 564 -23.69 2.05 3.43
CA MET A 564 -22.34 2.52 3.75
C MET A 564 -21.97 3.72 2.90
N ALA A 565 -21.16 4.60 3.47
CA ALA A 565 -20.51 5.67 2.75
C ALA A 565 -19.01 5.72 3.05
N ARG A 566 -18.26 6.35 2.15
CA ARG A 566 -16.86 6.71 2.34
C ARG A 566 -16.68 8.17 1.96
N SER A 567 -16.07 8.94 2.84
CA SER A 567 -15.55 10.28 2.54
C SER A 567 -14.03 10.25 2.44
N GLU A 568 -13.46 10.98 1.49
CA GLU A 568 -12.01 11.06 1.30
C GLU A 568 -11.58 12.50 0.97
N ALA A 569 -10.42 12.89 1.51
CA ALA A 569 -9.66 14.05 1.07
C ALA A 569 -8.44 13.53 0.30
N ARG A 570 -8.11 14.16 -0.83
CA ARG A 570 -7.04 13.73 -1.73
C ARG A 570 -5.87 14.70 -1.68
N ASP A 571 -4.68 14.22 -2.02
CA ASP A 571 -3.43 15.02 -1.97
C ASP A 571 -3.45 16.23 -2.92
N ASP A 572 -4.32 16.20 -3.94
CA ASP A 572 -4.55 17.31 -4.88
C ASP A 572 -5.49 18.41 -4.32
N GLY A 573 -5.97 18.25 -3.09
CA GLY A 573 -6.91 19.17 -2.43
C GLY A 573 -8.39 18.92 -2.75
N SER A 574 -8.71 17.90 -3.56
CA SER A 574 -10.10 17.54 -3.87
C SER A 574 -10.73 16.66 -2.78
N TYR A 575 -12.06 16.71 -2.69
CA TYR A 575 -12.84 15.91 -1.75
C TYR A 575 -13.83 15.01 -2.50
N GLY A 576 -14.02 13.80 -1.98
CA GLY A 576 -14.95 12.81 -2.51
C GLY A 576 -15.88 12.26 -1.45
N LEU A 577 -17.15 12.08 -1.80
CA LEU A 577 -18.14 11.31 -1.03
C LEU A 577 -18.70 10.21 -1.92
N THR A 578 -18.80 8.99 -1.42
CA THR A 578 -19.51 7.90 -2.10
C THR A 578 -20.38 7.19 -1.09
N LEU A 579 -21.65 6.98 -1.42
CA LEU A 579 -22.67 6.41 -0.56
C LEU A 579 -23.50 5.41 -1.36
N THR A 580 -23.81 4.28 -0.75
CA THR A 580 -24.74 3.31 -1.30
C THR A 580 -25.64 2.76 -0.21
N THR A 581 -26.92 2.66 -0.51
CA THR A 581 -27.97 2.22 0.43
C THR A 581 -29.02 1.39 -0.29
N SER A 582 -29.68 0.51 0.45
CA SER A 582 -30.84 -0.24 -0.03
C SER A 582 -31.88 -0.37 1.07
N THR A 583 -33.11 -0.75 0.72
CA THR A 583 -34.19 -1.01 1.68
C THR A 583 -33.73 -1.91 2.83
N ASP A 584 -34.04 -1.52 4.05
CA ASP A 584 -33.69 -2.29 5.24
C ASP A 584 -34.32 -3.70 5.16
N PRO A 585 -33.52 -4.78 5.28
CA PRO A 585 -34.03 -6.15 5.31
C PRO A 585 -35.14 -6.39 6.35
N ALA A 586 -35.14 -5.67 7.48
CA ALA A 586 -36.18 -5.75 8.50
C ALA A 586 -37.52 -5.16 8.02
N GLU A 587 -37.47 -4.06 7.28
CA GLU A 587 -38.64 -3.41 6.69
C GLU A 587 -39.24 -4.27 5.55
N ILE A 588 -38.39 -4.94 4.77
CA ILE A 588 -38.82 -5.93 3.76
C ILE A 588 -39.57 -7.10 4.43
N ALA A 589 -39.10 -7.58 5.58
CA ALA A 589 -39.73 -8.68 6.31
C ALA A 589 -41.10 -8.30 6.90
N ASP A 590 -41.23 -7.08 7.44
CA ASP A 590 -42.48 -6.55 7.98
C ASP A 590 -43.51 -6.29 6.86
N LEU A 591 -43.08 -5.72 5.72
CA LEU A 591 -43.92 -5.54 4.53
C LEU A 591 -44.36 -6.89 3.92
N ALA A 592 -43.54 -7.93 4.01
CA ALA A 592 -43.89 -9.28 3.56
C ALA A 592 -44.90 -9.98 4.50
N LEU A 593 -44.92 -9.64 5.80
CA LEU A 593 -45.90 -10.12 6.77
C LEU A 593 -47.28 -9.46 6.57
N ASP A 594 -47.32 -8.15 6.26
CA ASP A 594 -48.55 -7.40 5.95
C ASP A 594 -49.19 -7.87 4.63
N ARG A 595 -48.37 -8.40 3.71
CA ARG A 595 -48.79 -9.03 2.43
C ARG A 595 -49.68 -10.27 2.61
N LYS A 596 -49.65 -10.94 3.77
CA LYS A 596 -50.58 -12.05 4.08
C LYS A 596 -51.98 -11.56 4.48
N GLN A 597 -52.14 -10.28 4.81
CA GLN A 597 -53.40 -9.71 5.31
C GLN A 597 -54.09 -8.78 4.29
N ASN A 598 -53.36 -8.10 3.40
CA ASN A 598 -53.93 -7.20 2.40
C ASN A 598 -53.33 -7.44 0.99
N LEU A 599 -54.20 -7.71 0.01
CA LEU A 599 -53.89 -8.24 -1.33
C LEU A 599 -53.37 -7.21 -2.36
N GLY A 600 -52.68 -6.13 -1.96
CA GLY A 600 -52.33 -5.01 -2.88
C GLY A 600 -50.85 -4.58 -2.97
N ARG A 601 -50.07 -4.59 -1.88
CA ARG A 601 -48.74 -3.92 -1.90
C ARG A 601 -47.59 -4.80 -2.41
N ARG A 602 -47.12 -4.53 -3.63
CA ARG A 602 -45.75 -4.87 -4.07
C ARG A 602 -44.86 -3.62 -3.95
N VAL A 603 -44.06 -3.55 -2.88
CA VAL A 603 -42.83 -2.73 -2.89
C VAL A 603 -41.70 -3.74 -3.00
N GLY A 604 -40.99 -3.78 -4.12
CA GLY A 604 -39.72 -4.52 -4.19
C GLY A 604 -38.53 -3.62 -3.85
N GLY A 605 -37.33 -4.15 -4.01
CA GLY A 605 -36.12 -3.54 -3.47
C GLY A 605 -35.86 -2.15 -4.04
N PHE A 606 -35.65 -1.17 -3.16
CA PHE A 606 -35.20 0.18 -3.49
C PHE A 606 -33.70 0.29 -3.20
N SER A 607 -32.92 0.79 -4.14
CA SER A 607 -31.45 0.92 -4.01
C SER A 607 -30.95 2.23 -4.58
N VAL A 608 -30.01 2.85 -3.88
CA VAL A 608 -29.48 4.17 -4.21
C VAL A 608 -27.96 4.13 -4.15
N TYR A 609 -27.32 4.67 -5.18
CA TYR A 609 -25.90 5.00 -5.18
C TYR A 609 -25.72 6.48 -5.48
N VAL A 610 -24.89 7.15 -4.67
CA VAL A 610 -24.50 8.54 -4.85
C VAL A 610 -22.98 8.63 -4.79
N ALA A 611 -22.35 9.27 -5.76
CA ALA A 611 -20.97 9.68 -5.66
C ALA A 611 -20.83 11.15 -6.05
N GLY A 612 -20.10 11.93 -5.25
CA GLY A 612 -19.85 13.35 -5.48
C GLY A 612 -18.36 13.66 -5.34
N ASP A 613 -17.86 14.54 -6.20
CA ASP A 613 -16.50 15.06 -6.20
C ASP A 613 -16.51 16.59 -6.30
N VAL A 614 -15.75 17.24 -5.43
CA VAL A 614 -15.51 18.68 -5.46
C VAL A 614 -14.02 18.96 -5.50
N SER A 615 -13.57 19.89 -6.35
CA SER A 615 -12.14 20.15 -6.54
C SER A 615 -11.47 20.96 -5.41
N GLY A 616 -12.23 21.39 -4.40
CA GLY A 616 -11.74 22.12 -3.22
C GLY A 616 -12.88 22.49 -2.25
N ASP A 617 -12.56 23.17 -1.14
CA ASP A 617 -13.55 23.70 -0.19
C ASP A 617 -14.15 25.01 -0.74
N PRO A 618 -15.48 25.11 -0.95
CA PRO A 618 -16.11 26.33 -1.44
C PRO A 618 -15.94 27.55 -0.51
N PHE A 619 -15.64 27.34 0.77
CA PHE A 619 -15.39 28.44 1.73
C PHE A 619 -13.99 29.03 1.65
N ASP A 620 -13.07 28.40 0.92
CA ASP A 620 -11.74 28.95 0.63
C ASP A 620 -11.73 29.84 -0.61
N LEU A 621 -12.81 29.86 -1.40
CA LEU A 621 -12.94 30.66 -2.62
C LEU A 621 -13.18 32.15 -2.35
N GLY A 622 -12.60 32.99 -3.20
CA GLY A 622 -12.94 34.41 -3.34
C GLY A 622 -14.21 34.63 -4.17
N ILE A 623 -14.74 35.85 -4.13
CA ILE A 623 -15.91 36.23 -4.95
C ILE A 623 -15.50 36.21 -6.43
N GLY A 624 -16.24 35.48 -7.25
CA GLY A 624 -15.97 35.26 -8.67
C GLY A 624 -15.09 34.04 -8.96
N ASP A 625 -14.49 33.43 -7.94
CA ASP A 625 -13.75 32.18 -8.11
C ASP A 625 -14.74 31.00 -8.25
N ALA A 626 -14.30 29.96 -8.96
CA ALA A 626 -15.10 28.78 -9.23
C ALA A 626 -14.34 27.48 -8.93
N LEU A 627 -15.08 26.43 -8.57
CA LEU A 627 -14.56 25.07 -8.41
C LEU A 627 -15.38 24.08 -9.24
N ASP A 628 -14.76 22.97 -9.65
CA ASP A 628 -15.43 21.92 -10.41
C ASP A 628 -16.21 20.99 -9.48
N VAL A 629 -17.44 20.66 -9.88
CA VAL A 629 -18.32 19.71 -9.18
C VAL A 629 -18.73 18.60 -10.14
N LYS A 630 -18.63 17.35 -9.69
CA LYS A 630 -19.13 16.18 -10.42
C LYS A 630 -19.94 15.30 -9.49
N ALA A 631 -21.02 14.71 -10.01
CA ALA A 631 -21.79 13.73 -9.28
C ALA A 631 -22.31 12.61 -10.18
N GLU A 632 -22.52 11.43 -9.61
CA GLU A 632 -23.20 10.29 -10.21
C GLU A 632 -24.29 9.84 -9.24
N LEU A 633 -25.51 9.70 -9.74
CA LEU A 633 -26.68 9.23 -9.00
C LEU A 633 -27.28 8.04 -9.73
N ARG A 634 -27.48 6.93 -9.03
CA ARG A 634 -28.25 5.79 -9.55
C ARG A 634 -29.34 5.40 -8.56
N VAL A 635 -30.57 5.28 -9.05
CA VAL A 635 -31.73 4.91 -8.23
C VAL A 635 -32.46 3.79 -8.94
N ILE A 636 -32.73 2.69 -8.23
CA ILE A 636 -33.45 1.53 -8.76
C ILE A 636 -34.57 1.13 -7.84
N ALA A 637 -35.71 0.81 -8.45
CA ALA A 637 -36.90 0.27 -7.83
C ALA A 637 -37.54 -0.76 -8.78
N ASP A 638 -37.85 -1.95 -8.27
CA ASP A 638 -38.66 -2.96 -8.99
C ASP A 638 -38.17 -3.33 -10.41
N GLY A 639 -36.84 -3.46 -10.58
CA GLY A 639 -36.22 -3.84 -11.86
C GLY A 639 -36.14 -2.69 -12.88
N ARG A 640 -36.58 -1.48 -12.50
CA ARG A 640 -36.39 -0.24 -13.26
C ARG A 640 -35.43 0.68 -12.53
N GLY A 641 -34.76 1.56 -13.27
CA GLY A 641 -33.84 2.49 -12.63
C GLY A 641 -33.48 3.69 -13.48
N THR A 642 -32.90 4.68 -12.81
CA THR A 642 -32.32 5.87 -13.43
C THR A 642 -30.81 5.88 -13.15
N ALA A 643 -30.04 6.27 -14.16
CA ALA A 643 -28.61 6.54 -14.05
C ALA A 643 -28.35 7.98 -14.51
N GLY A 644 -27.92 8.82 -13.59
CA GLY A 644 -27.65 10.23 -13.78
C GLY A 644 -26.18 10.56 -13.54
N ALA A 645 -25.60 11.39 -14.40
CA ALA A 645 -24.30 12.00 -14.19
C ALA A 645 -24.42 13.52 -14.32
N VAL A 646 -23.81 14.25 -13.39
CA VAL A 646 -23.80 15.72 -13.33
C VAL A 646 -22.36 16.20 -13.36
N ALA A 647 -22.07 17.19 -14.19
CA ALA A 647 -20.80 17.89 -14.19
C ALA A 647 -21.04 19.39 -14.33
N GLY A 648 -20.35 20.21 -13.55
CA GLY A 648 -20.55 21.65 -13.55
C GLY A 648 -19.49 22.42 -12.79
N GLN A 649 -19.69 23.73 -12.70
CA GLN A 649 -18.88 24.63 -11.88
C GLN A 649 -19.73 25.36 -10.85
N LEU A 650 -19.22 25.42 -9.62
CA LEU A 650 -19.76 26.21 -8.53
C LEU A 650 -18.95 27.51 -8.43
N THR A 651 -19.61 28.65 -8.60
CA THR A 651 -19.01 29.99 -8.54
C THR A 651 -19.56 30.76 -7.33
N VAL A 652 -18.68 31.44 -6.58
CA VAL A 652 -19.10 32.28 -5.46
C VAL A 652 -19.55 33.66 -5.97
N LEU A 653 -20.83 33.98 -5.78
CA LEU A 653 -21.40 35.27 -6.18
C LEU A 653 -21.29 36.33 -5.08
N SER A 654 -21.45 35.92 -3.83
CA SER A 654 -21.28 36.81 -2.69
C SER A 654 -20.83 36.04 -1.45
N ARG A 655 -20.18 36.75 -0.54
CA ARG A 655 -19.69 36.22 0.73
C ARG A 655 -20.05 37.21 1.83
N ARG A 656 -20.63 36.71 2.91
CA ARG A 656 -20.99 37.50 4.09
C ARG A 656 -20.60 36.74 5.35
N SER A 657 -19.86 37.39 6.23
CA SER A 657 -19.65 36.86 7.58
C SER A 657 -20.70 37.46 8.49
N VAL A 658 -21.43 36.62 9.22
CA VAL A 658 -22.43 37.10 10.19
C VAL A 658 -22.39 36.27 11.46
N ASP A 659 -22.11 36.93 12.58
CA ASP A 659 -21.84 36.31 13.87
C ASP A 659 -20.86 35.13 13.76
N SER A 660 -21.33 33.92 14.07
CA SER A 660 -20.56 32.66 14.00
C SER A 660 -20.68 31.92 12.66
N TYR A 661 -21.39 32.48 11.67
CA TYR A 661 -21.62 31.87 10.36
C TYR A 661 -20.85 32.61 9.25
N VAL A 662 -20.40 31.84 8.27
CA VAL A 662 -20.03 32.36 6.95
C VAL A 662 -21.11 31.93 5.98
N GLU A 663 -21.74 32.90 5.32
CA GLU A 663 -22.72 32.71 4.25
C GLU A 663 -22.07 32.94 2.89
N LEU A 664 -22.29 32.03 1.96
CA LEU A 664 -21.96 32.14 0.55
C LEU A 664 -23.22 32.06 -0.28
N LEU A 665 -23.44 33.03 -1.18
CA LEU A 665 -24.36 32.85 -2.29
C LEU A 665 -23.58 32.27 -3.47
N VAL A 666 -23.98 31.11 -3.95
CA VAL A 666 -23.28 30.42 -5.04
C VAL A 666 -24.18 30.16 -6.23
N GLN A 667 -23.58 30.15 -7.41
CA GLN A 667 -24.21 29.71 -8.65
C GLN A 667 -23.54 28.41 -9.10
N ILE A 668 -24.35 27.40 -9.39
CA ILE A 668 -23.89 26.12 -9.92
C ILE A 668 -24.42 25.97 -11.33
N ASP A 669 -23.53 26.07 -12.31
CA ASP A 669 -23.83 25.83 -13.72
C ASP A 669 -23.47 24.38 -14.04
N MET A 670 -24.47 23.56 -14.34
CA MET A 670 -24.29 22.11 -14.48
C MET A 670 -24.94 21.55 -15.75
N VAL A 671 -24.35 20.47 -16.24
CA VAL A 671 -24.90 19.61 -17.28
C VAL A 671 -25.22 18.27 -16.64
N ALA A 672 -26.48 17.87 -16.70
CA ALA A 672 -26.96 16.59 -16.23
C ALA A 672 -27.32 15.69 -17.42
N ILE A 673 -26.83 14.45 -17.40
CA ILE A 673 -27.18 13.40 -18.36
C ILE A 673 -27.88 12.30 -17.58
N THR A 674 -29.14 12.01 -17.90
CA THR A 674 -29.95 11.00 -17.20
C THR A 674 -30.46 9.95 -18.19
N THR A 675 -30.34 8.69 -17.84
CA THR A 675 -30.83 7.55 -18.63
C THR A 675 -31.80 6.72 -17.79
N VAL A 676 -32.93 6.33 -18.37
CA VAL A 676 -33.92 5.45 -17.75
C VAL A 676 -33.74 4.01 -18.27
N HIS A 677 -33.76 3.04 -17.37
CA HIS A 677 -33.52 1.62 -17.62
C HIS A 677 -34.69 0.75 -17.11
N GLY A 678 -34.91 -0.42 -17.71
CA GLY A 678 -35.92 -1.42 -17.28
C GLY A 678 -37.34 -1.26 -17.90
N GLY A 679 -37.49 -0.48 -18.97
CA GLY A 679 -38.73 -0.35 -19.76
C GLY A 679 -38.75 -1.22 -21.03
N THR A 680 -39.89 -1.26 -21.73
CA THR A 680 -40.02 -1.90 -23.07
C THR A 680 -39.32 -1.13 -24.18
N GLU A 681 -38.96 0.13 -23.91
CA GLU A 681 -38.25 1.01 -24.84
C GLU A 681 -36.74 0.94 -24.62
N THR A 682 -35.98 1.18 -25.69
CA THR A 682 -34.52 1.25 -25.60
C THR A 682 -34.08 2.45 -24.76
N PRO A 683 -33.13 2.28 -23.81
CA PRO A 683 -32.64 3.39 -22.99
C PRO A 683 -32.12 4.54 -23.85
N ARG A 684 -32.60 5.76 -23.59
CA ARG A 684 -32.13 6.98 -24.26
C ARG A 684 -31.68 8.01 -23.23
N PRO A 685 -30.48 8.59 -23.37
CA PRO A 685 -30.01 9.64 -22.47
C PRO A 685 -30.73 10.96 -22.75
N ASP A 686 -31.26 11.60 -21.71
CA ASP A 686 -31.73 12.99 -21.71
C ASP A 686 -30.62 13.90 -21.16
N THR A 687 -30.25 14.94 -21.91
CA THR A 687 -29.20 15.89 -21.52
C THR A 687 -29.81 17.25 -21.25
N ARG A 688 -29.58 17.78 -20.04
CA ARG A 688 -30.10 19.09 -19.62
C ARG A 688 -28.99 19.96 -19.08
N ARG A 689 -29.11 21.27 -19.32
CA ARG A 689 -28.24 22.29 -18.74
C ARG A 689 -29.07 23.11 -17.77
N SER A 690 -28.62 23.17 -16.52
CA SER A 690 -29.28 23.92 -15.45
C SER A 690 -28.31 24.88 -14.79
N THR A 691 -28.87 25.99 -14.30
CA THR A 691 -28.20 26.92 -13.41
C THR A 691 -28.98 26.96 -12.12
N LEU A 692 -28.32 26.65 -11.01
CA LEU A 692 -28.91 26.67 -9.66
C LEU A 692 -28.25 27.77 -8.84
N ARG A 693 -29.03 28.53 -8.08
CA ARG A 693 -28.50 29.50 -7.11
C ARG A 693 -28.99 29.16 -5.72
N LEU A 694 -28.05 29.00 -4.80
CA LEU A 694 -28.34 28.59 -3.43
C LEU A 694 -27.44 29.32 -2.44
N ALA A 695 -27.92 29.46 -1.21
CA ALA A 695 -27.18 29.98 -0.09
C ALA A 695 -26.57 28.83 0.71
N MET A 696 -25.29 28.95 1.05
CA MET A 696 -24.54 27.99 1.87
C MET A 696 -24.05 28.69 3.13
N LEU A 697 -24.44 28.19 4.30
CA LEU A 697 -24.00 28.74 5.59
C LEU A 697 -23.19 27.69 6.33
N ARG A 698 -22.02 28.06 6.86
CA ARG A 698 -21.18 27.18 7.69
C ARG A 698 -20.87 27.83 9.02
N ARG A 699 -21.00 27.05 10.10
CA ARG A 699 -20.54 27.38 11.46
C ARG A 699 -19.81 26.20 12.08
N GLY A 700 -18.84 26.49 12.93
CA GLY A 700 -18.14 25.50 13.75
C GLY A 700 -16.73 25.23 13.23
N ASP A 701 -16.12 24.17 13.75
CA ASP A 701 -14.77 23.73 13.42
C ASP A 701 -14.76 22.28 12.93
N GLY A 702 -13.59 21.65 12.87
CA GLY A 702 -13.45 20.25 12.45
C GLY A 702 -14.14 19.25 13.39
N ASP A 703 -14.33 19.61 14.66
CA ASP A 703 -14.82 18.70 15.70
C ASP A 703 -16.34 18.79 15.85
N THR A 704 -16.91 20.00 15.77
CA THR A 704 -18.36 20.21 15.83
C THR A 704 -18.80 21.38 14.96
N GLY A 705 -19.90 21.21 14.23
CA GLY A 705 -20.42 22.29 13.41
C GLY A 705 -21.72 21.99 12.69
N SER A 706 -22.16 22.96 11.90
CA SER A 706 -23.42 22.94 11.16
C SER A 706 -23.22 23.60 9.80
N PHE A 707 -23.71 22.94 8.76
CA PHE A 707 -23.73 23.41 7.39
C PHE A 707 -25.18 23.45 6.92
N ILE A 708 -25.61 24.59 6.36
CA ILE A 708 -27.00 24.84 5.98
C ILE A 708 -27.02 25.17 4.49
N LEU A 709 -27.90 24.50 3.75
CA LEU A 709 -28.23 24.81 2.37
C LEU A 709 -29.65 25.37 2.33
N ASP A 710 -29.83 26.51 1.67
CA ASP A 710 -31.13 27.14 1.49
C ASP A 710 -31.24 27.74 0.07
N ASP A 711 -32.45 28.06 -0.37
CA ASP A 711 -32.64 28.72 -1.67
C ASP A 711 -32.13 30.18 -1.64
N GLN A 712 -31.83 30.75 -2.81
CA GLN A 712 -31.27 32.11 -2.92
C GLN A 712 -32.16 33.21 -2.29
N ARG A 713 -33.47 33.00 -2.19
CA ARG A 713 -34.44 33.96 -1.65
C ARG A 713 -34.81 33.63 -0.20
N HIS A 714 -34.41 32.47 0.31
CA HIS A 714 -34.88 31.87 1.57
C HIS A 714 -36.41 31.92 1.61
N ASP A 715 -37.06 31.27 0.65
CA ASP A 715 -38.51 31.24 0.48
C ASP A 715 -39.15 30.39 1.60
N PRO A 716 -40.12 30.91 2.39
CA PRO A 716 -40.77 30.15 3.46
C PRO A 716 -41.43 28.83 3.04
N ALA A 717 -41.72 28.66 1.75
CA ALA A 717 -42.23 27.40 1.21
C ALA A 717 -41.16 26.29 1.25
N SER A 718 -39.89 26.60 0.95
CA SER A 718 -38.74 25.69 1.03
C SER A 718 -38.25 25.52 2.46
N SER A 719 -37.91 24.28 2.84
CA SER A 719 -37.18 24.05 4.09
C SER A 719 -35.68 24.10 3.81
N PRO A 720 -34.90 24.82 4.64
CA PRO A 720 -33.45 24.66 4.62
C PRO A 720 -33.07 23.21 4.94
N VAL A 721 -31.96 22.76 4.37
CA VAL A 721 -31.33 21.47 4.66
C VAL A 721 -30.18 21.71 5.63
N PHE A 722 -30.23 21.03 6.77
CA PHE A 722 -29.23 21.13 7.83
C PHE A 722 -28.35 19.89 7.82
N VAL A 723 -27.03 20.09 7.78
CA VAL A 723 -26.01 19.04 7.93
C VAL A 723 -25.18 19.36 9.16
N ASP A 724 -25.44 18.65 10.25
CA ASP A 724 -24.76 18.83 11.54
C ASP A 724 -23.70 17.73 11.73
N TRP A 725 -22.52 18.07 12.27
CA TRP A 725 -21.47 17.08 12.60
C TRP A 725 -20.90 17.27 14.01
N GLN A 726 -20.40 16.17 14.56
CA GLN A 726 -19.73 16.10 15.85
C GLN A 726 -18.70 14.97 15.85
N ASP A 727 -17.62 15.09 16.63
CA ASP A 727 -16.54 14.07 16.68
C ASP A 727 -16.68 13.07 17.86
N SER A 728 -17.58 13.32 18.81
CA SER A 728 -17.76 12.48 20.01
C SER A 728 -19.23 12.12 20.33
N PRO A 729 -19.77 11.01 19.80
CA PRO A 729 -19.17 10.13 18.79
C PRO A 729 -19.14 10.79 17.40
N ARG A 730 -18.17 10.39 16.57
CA ARG A 730 -18.00 10.89 15.21
C ARG A 730 -19.19 10.56 14.32
N ARG A 731 -20.01 11.57 14.04
CA ARG A 731 -21.30 11.45 13.35
C ARG A 731 -21.61 12.69 12.52
N ALA A 732 -22.27 12.49 11.38
CA ALA A 732 -22.90 13.54 10.60
C ALA A 732 -24.40 13.23 10.40
N THR A 733 -25.25 14.24 10.50
CA THR A 733 -26.71 14.10 10.38
C THR A 733 -27.26 15.14 9.44
N LEU A 734 -28.06 14.70 8.47
CA LEU A 734 -28.85 15.57 7.59
C LEU A 734 -30.30 15.59 8.06
N SER A 735 -30.85 16.80 8.19
CA SER A 735 -32.23 17.02 8.64
C SER A 735 -32.91 18.20 7.93
N VAL A 736 -34.24 18.20 7.97
CA VAL A 736 -35.09 19.30 7.47
C VAL A 736 -36.06 19.77 8.56
N SER A 737 -36.60 20.98 8.40
CA SER A 737 -37.60 21.53 9.33
C SER A 737 -38.97 20.88 9.15
N THR A 738 -39.61 20.49 10.25
CA THR A 738 -41.03 20.02 10.26
C THR A 738 -42.01 21.11 10.69
N ALA A 739 -41.54 22.36 10.82
CA ALA A 739 -42.40 23.48 11.17
C ALA A 739 -43.46 23.76 10.09
N SER A 740 -44.65 24.24 10.48
CA SER A 740 -45.67 24.76 9.55
C SER A 740 -45.11 25.93 8.73
N GLU A 741 -45.70 26.32 7.60
CA GLU A 741 -45.19 27.45 6.79
C GLU A 741 -44.99 28.74 7.60
N ALA A 742 -45.92 29.07 8.49
CA ALA A 742 -45.75 30.20 9.42
C ALA A 742 -44.53 30.02 10.36
N GLY A 743 -44.24 28.79 10.77
CA GLY A 743 -43.06 28.46 11.57
C GLY A 743 -41.76 28.41 10.75
N LYS A 744 -41.81 28.03 9.46
CA LYS A 744 -40.69 28.13 8.51
C LYS A 744 -40.35 29.60 8.24
N ALA A 745 -41.35 30.47 8.08
CA ALA A 745 -41.14 31.91 7.94
C ALA A 745 -40.44 32.52 9.18
N VAL A 746 -40.81 32.09 10.39
CA VAL A 746 -40.14 32.50 11.64
C VAL A 746 -38.71 31.93 11.71
N LEU A 747 -38.52 30.67 11.31
CA LEU A 747 -37.19 30.02 11.24
C LEU A 747 -36.26 30.79 10.29
N GLN A 748 -36.75 31.13 9.11
CA GLN A 748 -36.02 31.92 8.12
C GLN A 748 -35.82 33.36 8.55
N GLN A 749 -36.77 33.97 9.27
CA GLN A 749 -36.53 35.26 9.92
C GLN A 749 -35.43 35.16 10.98
N LEU A 750 -35.30 34.03 11.69
CA LEU A 750 -34.22 33.76 12.65
C LEU A 750 -32.88 33.51 11.95
N VAL A 751 -32.85 32.72 10.87
CA VAL A 751 -31.66 32.54 10.01
C VAL A 751 -31.26 33.88 9.38
N ARG A 752 -32.20 34.68 8.89
CA ARG A 752 -31.98 36.05 8.37
C ARG A 752 -31.56 37.03 9.47
N ALA A 753 -32.07 36.91 10.70
CA ALA A 753 -31.69 37.76 11.84
C ALA A 753 -30.26 37.46 12.29
N LEU A 754 -29.87 36.18 12.31
CA LEU A 754 -28.47 35.72 12.45
C LEU A 754 -27.58 36.20 11.29
N VAL A 755 -28.16 36.59 10.16
CA VAL A 755 -27.47 37.09 8.95
C VAL A 755 -27.51 38.64 8.81
N SER A 756 -28.26 39.36 9.65
CA SER A 756 -28.47 40.81 9.44
C SER A 756 -28.23 41.74 10.64
N THR A 757 -28.09 41.28 11.89
CA THR A 757 -27.79 42.18 13.03
C THR A 757 -27.21 41.47 14.25
N ASP A 758 -26.25 42.13 14.93
CA ASP A 758 -25.72 41.84 16.29
C ASP A 758 -26.86 41.67 17.32
N ALA A 759 -27.48 40.49 17.38
CA ALA A 759 -28.53 40.20 18.34
C ALA A 759 -28.18 38.95 19.15
N SER A 760 -27.66 39.18 20.36
CA SER A 760 -27.54 38.15 21.39
C SER A 760 -28.92 37.62 21.76
N LEU A 761 -29.33 36.47 21.21
CA LEU A 761 -30.48 35.73 21.67
C LEU A 761 -30.01 34.41 22.27
N SER A 762 -30.13 34.34 23.59
CA SER A 762 -29.88 33.15 24.39
C SER A 762 -30.76 32.00 23.92
N THR A 763 -30.10 31.04 23.28
CA THR A 763 -30.33 29.60 23.34
C THR A 763 -31.24 29.16 24.48
N SER A 764 -32.51 28.86 24.17
CA SER A 764 -33.30 27.74 24.68
C SER A 764 -34.77 27.91 24.24
N ALA A 765 -35.32 26.92 23.53
CA ALA A 765 -36.75 26.75 23.25
C ALA A 765 -37.43 27.65 22.18
N MET A 766 -36.97 27.56 20.92
CA MET A 766 -37.95 27.24 19.86
C MET A 766 -37.63 25.83 19.37
N LEU A 767 -38.42 24.86 19.84
CA LEU A 767 -38.46 23.50 19.34
C LEU A 767 -38.80 23.54 17.85
N VAL A 768 -37.79 23.64 17.00
CA VAL A 768 -37.94 23.26 15.60
C VAL A 768 -37.83 21.75 15.65
N ALA A 769 -38.96 21.05 15.60
CA ALA A 769 -38.92 19.64 15.34
C ALA A 769 -38.23 19.48 13.97
N ARG A 770 -36.97 19.04 13.98
CA ARG A 770 -36.25 18.68 12.78
C ARG A 770 -36.50 17.20 12.54
N GLN A 771 -36.76 16.84 11.30
CA GLN A 771 -36.83 15.45 10.91
C GLN A 771 -35.45 15.05 10.39
N GLU A 772 -34.82 14.10 11.07
CA GLU A 772 -33.61 13.44 10.57
C GLU A 772 -33.97 12.59 9.36
N LEU A 773 -33.22 12.79 8.27
CA LEU A 773 -33.40 12.06 7.02
C LEU A 773 -32.20 11.19 6.67
N LEU A 774 -31.00 11.52 7.15
CA LEU A 774 -29.81 10.72 6.94
C LEU A 774 -28.90 10.86 8.16
N VAL A 775 -28.40 9.72 8.66
CA VAL A 775 -27.43 9.65 9.75
C VAL A 775 -26.23 8.82 9.26
N MET A 776 -25.05 9.40 9.39
CA MET A 776 -23.76 8.77 9.07
C MET A 776 -22.96 8.60 10.35
N SER A 777 -22.73 7.37 10.78
CA SER A 777 -21.94 7.05 11.98
C SER A 777 -20.58 6.47 11.58
N ALA A 778 -19.48 7.05 12.06
CA ALA A 778 -18.13 6.65 11.66
C ALA A 778 -17.79 5.22 12.10
N LEU A 779 -17.10 4.50 11.23
CA LEU A 779 -16.58 3.15 11.47
C LEU A 779 -15.09 3.22 11.81
N ALA A 780 -14.58 2.23 12.54
CA ALA A 780 -13.17 2.16 12.94
C ALA A 780 -12.19 2.05 11.75
N GLY A 781 -12.69 1.67 10.58
CA GLY A 781 -11.95 1.53 9.33
C GLY A 781 -12.83 0.94 8.25
N MET A 782 -12.23 0.57 7.10
CA MET A 782 -12.94 -0.10 6.02
C MET A 782 -13.52 -1.44 6.51
N PRO A 783 -14.85 -1.68 6.39
CA PRO A 783 -15.44 -2.98 6.74
C PRO A 783 -14.89 -4.08 5.85
N SER A 784 -14.72 -5.29 6.41
CA SER A 784 -14.42 -6.47 5.61
C SER A 784 -15.55 -6.70 4.59
N PRO A 785 -15.24 -7.03 3.31
CA PRO A 785 -16.26 -7.43 2.34
C PRO A 785 -17.08 -8.65 2.80
N ALA A 786 -16.55 -9.46 3.73
CA ALA A 786 -17.23 -10.62 4.31
C ALA A 786 -18.14 -10.28 5.49
N SER A 787 -18.06 -9.05 6.01
CA SER A 787 -18.97 -8.60 7.08
C SER A 787 -20.39 -8.45 6.54
N ALA A 788 -21.40 -8.50 7.42
CA ALA A 788 -22.80 -8.34 7.02
C ALA A 788 -23.03 -7.02 6.25
N LEU A 789 -22.44 -5.92 6.72
CA LEU A 789 -22.50 -4.61 6.04
C LEU A 789 -21.78 -4.66 4.68
N GLY A 790 -20.59 -5.25 4.61
CA GLY A 790 -19.83 -5.40 3.37
C GLY A 790 -20.56 -6.22 2.30
N VAL A 791 -21.15 -7.35 2.69
CA VAL A 791 -21.95 -8.20 1.81
C VAL A 791 -23.19 -7.46 1.31
N SER A 792 -23.91 -6.78 2.20
CA SER A 792 -25.09 -5.99 1.83
C SER A 792 -24.75 -4.95 0.77
N VAL A 793 -23.69 -4.16 1.01
CA VAL A 793 -23.23 -3.11 0.10
C VAL A 793 -22.85 -3.69 -1.28
N MET A 794 -22.08 -4.78 -1.32
CA MET A 794 -21.66 -5.40 -2.57
C MET A 794 -22.85 -5.92 -3.38
N ASN A 795 -23.84 -6.51 -2.72
CA ASN A 795 -25.07 -6.96 -3.36
C ASN A 795 -25.89 -5.79 -3.92
N THR A 796 -26.00 -4.68 -3.17
CA THR A 796 -26.65 -3.46 -3.64
C THR A 796 -25.99 -2.92 -4.91
N LEU A 797 -24.65 -2.83 -4.93
CA LEU A 797 -23.93 -2.37 -6.12
C LEU A 797 -24.14 -3.30 -7.33
N LEU A 798 -24.15 -4.62 -7.11
CA LEU A 798 -24.41 -5.60 -8.17
C LEU A 798 -25.83 -5.47 -8.73
N ALA A 799 -26.83 -5.33 -7.86
CA ALA A 799 -28.21 -5.09 -8.27
C ALA A 799 -28.33 -3.80 -9.09
N ILE A 800 -27.60 -2.75 -8.69
CA ILE A 800 -27.61 -1.49 -9.43
C ILE A 800 -27.01 -1.64 -10.83
N ALA A 801 -25.87 -2.32 -10.90
CA ALA A 801 -25.16 -2.57 -12.15
C ALA A 801 -25.95 -3.49 -13.10
N GLU A 802 -26.72 -4.43 -12.56
CA GLU A 802 -27.54 -5.36 -13.33
C GLU A 802 -28.68 -4.66 -14.06
N VAL A 803 -29.43 -3.78 -13.39
CA VAL A 803 -30.56 -3.06 -13.99
C VAL A 803 -30.08 -2.00 -14.98
N THR A 804 -28.94 -1.36 -14.69
CA THR A 804 -28.35 -0.35 -15.59
C THR A 804 -27.53 -0.96 -16.73
N ASP A 805 -27.28 -2.28 -16.68
CA ASP A 805 -26.40 -3.02 -17.59
C ASP A 805 -25.00 -2.40 -17.73
N ASP A 806 -24.43 -1.93 -16.62
CA ASP A 806 -23.17 -1.19 -16.59
C ASP A 806 -22.14 -1.86 -15.66
N ALA A 807 -21.33 -2.75 -16.23
CA ALA A 807 -20.24 -3.41 -15.51
C ALA A 807 -19.14 -2.43 -15.07
N ALA A 808 -18.92 -1.35 -15.85
CA ALA A 808 -17.89 -0.37 -15.55
C ALA A 808 -18.28 0.47 -14.32
N PHE A 809 -19.57 0.72 -14.11
CA PHE A 809 -20.07 1.31 -12.87
C PHE A 809 -19.71 0.47 -11.65
N LEU A 810 -19.96 -0.85 -11.68
CA LEU A 810 -19.67 -1.71 -10.54
C LEU A 810 -18.18 -1.69 -10.17
N ALA A 811 -17.30 -1.73 -11.18
CA ALA A 811 -15.85 -1.59 -10.99
C ALA A 811 -15.49 -0.28 -10.29
N ARG A 812 -16.01 0.85 -10.78
CA ARG A 812 -15.74 2.18 -10.23
C ARG A 812 -16.31 2.34 -8.82
N ALA A 813 -17.58 1.99 -8.61
CA ALA A 813 -18.26 2.09 -7.32
C ALA A 813 -17.57 1.25 -6.24
N ARG A 814 -17.16 0.02 -6.57
CA ARG A 814 -16.39 -0.83 -5.66
C ARG A 814 -15.04 -0.21 -5.32
N ARG A 815 -14.31 0.32 -6.31
CA ARG A 815 -13.02 0.98 -6.06
C ARG A 815 -13.18 2.21 -5.17
N ARG A 816 -14.29 2.95 -5.29
CA ARG A 816 -14.61 4.09 -4.42
C ARG A 816 -14.95 3.66 -3.00
N LEU A 817 -15.68 2.57 -2.77
CA LEU A 817 -16.07 2.14 -1.42
C LEU A 817 -15.06 1.21 -0.73
N PHE A 818 -14.31 0.42 -1.50
CA PHE A 818 -13.34 -0.59 -1.05
C PHE A 818 -12.02 -0.51 -1.85
N PRO A 819 -11.23 0.57 -1.66
CA PRO A 819 -10.06 0.87 -2.49
C PRO A 819 -8.89 -0.13 -2.35
N THR A 820 -8.86 -0.93 -1.28
CA THR A 820 -7.79 -1.91 -1.02
C THR A 820 -8.14 -3.34 -1.46
N LEU A 821 -9.33 -3.56 -2.05
CA LEU A 821 -9.66 -4.84 -2.65
C LEU A 821 -8.72 -5.11 -3.84
N GLY A 822 -7.94 -6.20 -3.75
CA GLY A 822 -6.99 -6.61 -4.80
C GLY A 822 -5.60 -5.99 -4.68
N VAL A 823 -5.34 -5.16 -3.67
CA VAL A 823 -3.98 -4.69 -3.35
C VAL A 823 -3.27 -5.78 -2.55
N LEU A 824 -2.09 -6.22 -3.03
CA LEU A 824 -1.26 -7.14 -2.25
C LEU A 824 -0.89 -6.48 -0.92
N PRO A 825 -1.04 -7.17 0.22
CA PRO A 825 -0.66 -6.61 1.51
C PRO A 825 0.83 -6.25 1.49
N ALA A 826 1.17 -5.10 2.07
CA ALA A 826 2.56 -4.71 2.22
C ALA A 826 3.23 -5.69 3.20
N GLN A 827 4.34 -6.31 2.82
CA GLN A 827 5.00 -7.29 3.67
C GLN A 827 6.05 -6.62 4.54
N GLN A 828 6.02 -6.89 5.84
CA GLN A 828 7.08 -6.52 6.79
C GLN A 828 7.83 -7.75 7.27
N VAL A 829 9.10 -7.57 7.63
CA VAL A 829 9.92 -8.67 8.17
C VAL A 829 10.15 -8.43 9.65
N ARG A 830 9.60 -9.33 10.48
CA ARG A 830 9.81 -9.31 11.92
C ARG A 830 11.07 -10.09 12.30
N ALA A 831 11.94 -9.45 13.09
CA ALA A 831 13.11 -10.10 13.67
C ALA A 831 12.74 -11.12 14.75
N VAL A 832 13.29 -12.34 14.63
CA VAL A 832 13.19 -13.41 15.63
C VAL A 832 14.43 -13.46 16.53
N GLN A 833 15.60 -13.19 15.95
CA GLN A 833 16.87 -13.08 16.68
C GLN A 833 17.17 -11.62 17.04
N ASP A 834 18.12 -11.41 17.95
CA ASP A 834 18.58 -10.10 18.43
C ASP A 834 19.67 -9.46 17.56
N TRP A 835 19.81 -9.93 16.31
CA TRP A 835 20.78 -9.42 15.36
C TRP A 835 20.29 -9.55 13.92
N VAL A 836 20.83 -8.70 13.05
CA VAL A 836 20.68 -8.77 11.58
C VAL A 836 22.05 -8.70 10.92
N MET A 837 22.14 -9.23 9.70
CA MET A 837 23.28 -8.98 8.82
C MET A 837 22.88 -7.91 7.80
N PHE A 838 23.71 -6.90 7.62
CA PHE A 838 23.56 -5.95 6.51
C PHE A 838 24.61 -6.22 5.44
N ARG A 839 24.28 -5.85 4.20
CA ARG A 839 25.16 -5.94 3.04
C ARG A 839 24.81 -4.84 2.03
N ARG A 840 25.81 -4.35 1.30
CA ARG A 840 25.58 -3.48 0.14
C ARG A 840 24.74 -4.23 -0.90
N ALA A 841 23.65 -3.65 -1.38
CA ALA A 841 22.87 -4.29 -2.41
C ALA A 841 23.73 -4.48 -3.67
N ARG A 842 23.64 -5.66 -4.29
CA ARG A 842 24.16 -5.83 -5.64
C ARG A 842 23.16 -5.20 -6.60
N THR A 843 23.66 -4.57 -7.65
CA THR A 843 22.84 -4.39 -8.84
C THR A 843 22.48 -5.81 -9.30
N HIS A 844 21.24 -6.22 -9.07
CA HIS A 844 20.75 -7.48 -9.58
C HIS A 844 20.92 -7.42 -11.10
N LEU A 845 21.84 -8.23 -11.63
CA LEU A 845 21.92 -8.51 -13.07
C LEU A 845 20.71 -9.36 -13.39
N CYS A 846 19.56 -8.71 -13.40
CA CYS A 846 18.36 -9.31 -13.85
C CYS A 846 18.59 -9.67 -15.32
N GLY A 847 18.46 -10.96 -15.64
CA GLY A 847 17.89 -11.32 -16.94
C GLY A 847 16.58 -10.54 -17.12
N PRO A 848 16.01 -10.43 -18.33
CA PRO A 848 14.90 -9.51 -18.67
C PRO A 848 13.56 -9.68 -17.91
N LEU A 849 13.53 -10.22 -16.70
CA LEU A 849 12.38 -10.65 -15.90
C LEU A 849 12.32 -10.04 -14.48
N CYS A 850 13.04 -8.97 -14.16
CA CYS A 850 12.91 -8.28 -12.85
C CYS A 850 12.14 -6.96 -12.90
N ALA A 851 11.19 -6.82 -13.81
CA ALA A 851 9.92 -6.27 -13.36
C ALA A 851 9.15 -7.49 -12.83
N PRO A 852 8.42 -7.43 -11.70
CA PRO A 852 7.39 -8.43 -11.47
C PRO A 852 6.55 -8.41 -12.75
N LEU A 853 6.63 -9.49 -13.53
CA LEU A 853 5.65 -9.74 -14.56
C LEU A 853 4.36 -9.81 -13.77
N VAL A 854 3.58 -8.74 -13.82
CA VAL A 854 2.15 -8.82 -13.65
C VAL A 854 1.71 -9.70 -14.81
N VAL A 855 1.85 -11.01 -14.64
CA VAL A 855 1.23 -11.98 -15.53
C VAL A 855 -0.25 -11.70 -15.32
N PRO A 856 -0.95 -11.18 -16.33
CA PRO A 856 -2.37 -10.90 -16.16
C PRO A 856 -3.04 -12.20 -15.75
N ALA A 857 -3.85 -12.15 -14.70
CA ALA A 857 -4.51 -13.35 -14.18
C ALA A 857 -5.50 -13.81 -15.25
N VAL A 858 -5.20 -14.92 -15.92
CA VAL A 858 -6.13 -15.53 -16.87
C VAL A 858 -6.92 -16.59 -16.13
N GLU A 859 -8.19 -16.30 -15.89
CA GLU A 859 -9.13 -17.20 -15.22
C GLU A 859 -9.90 -18.02 -16.27
N ALA A 860 -10.03 -19.33 -16.05
CA ALA A 860 -10.73 -20.24 -16.94
C ALA A 860 -12.01 -20.79 -16.30
N PHE A 861 -13.14 -20.64 -17.00
CA PHE A 861 -14.46 -21.08 -16.54
C PHE A 861 -15.02 -22.18 -17.43
N GLN A 862 -15.46 -23.29 -16.82
CA GLN A 862 -16.21 -24.33 -17.54
C GLN A 862 -17.66 -23.88 -17.77
N VAL A 863 -18.08 -23.83 -19.03
CA VAL A 863 -19.48 -23.57 -19.41
C VAL A 863 -20.26 -24.87 -19.47
N TRP A 864 -21.39 -24.89 -18.80
CA TRP A 864 -22.36 -25.97 -18.70
C TRP A 864 -23.70 -25.52 -19.26
N HIS A 865 -24.41 -26.45 -19.88
CA HIS A 865 -25.75 -26.24 -20.41
C HIS A 865 -26.70 -27.32 -19.91
N LEU A 866 -27.93 -26.91 -19.60
CA LEU A 866 -29.04 -27.79 -19.34
C LEU A 866 -30.23 -27.35 -20.21
N ARG A 867 -30.73 -28.27 -21.02
CA ARG A 867 -31.96 -28.07 -21.78
C ARG A 867 -33.13 -28.71 -21.04
N LEU A 868 -34.18 -27.94 -20.81
CA LEU A 868 -35.42 -28.38 -20.18
C LEU A 868 -36.60 -28.31 -21.16
N GLU A 869 -37.56 -29.18 -20.96
CA GLU A 869 -38.78 -29.26 -21.79
C GLU A 869 -39.93 -28.46 -21.19
N THR A 870 -39.92 -28.19 -19.87
CA THR A 870 -41.03 -27.50 -19.17
C THR A 870 -40.53 -26.47 -18.15
N LEU A 871 -41.33 -25.44 -17.88
CA LEU A 871 -41.04 -24.42 -16.86
C LEU A 871 -41.11 -24.96 -15.42
N LYS A 872 -41.87 -26.04 -15.16
CA LYS A 872 -42.01 -26.63 -13.81
C LYS A 872 -40.69 -27.15 -13.26
N ASP A 873 -39.82 -27.65 -14.13
CA ASP A 873 -38.51 -28.17 -13.74
C ASP A 873 -37.50 -27.04 -13.40
N VAL A 874 -37.79 -25.80 -13.81
CA VAL A 874 -36.93 -24.63 -13.57
C VAL A 874 -36.97 -24.21 -12.10
N ASP A 875 -38.16 -24.15 -11.50
CA ASP A 875 -38.31 -23.75 -10.09
C ASP A 875 -37.68 -24.77 -9.14
N LEU A 876 -37.85 -26.07 -9.45
CA LEU A 876 -37.21 -27.15 -8.72
C LEU A 876 -35.69 -27.08 -8.82
N LEU A 877 -35.16 -26.86 -10.03
CA LEU A 877 -33.73 -26.70 -10.27
C LEU A 877 -33.16 -25.48 -9.55
N LYS A 878 -33.84 -24.33 -9.61
CA LYS A 878 -33.43 -23.10 -8.94
C LYS A 878 -33.32 -23.30 -7.43
N ALA A 879 -34.35 -23.89 -6.81
CA ALA A 879 -34.32 -24.19 -5.38
C ALA A 879 -33.21 -25.19 -4.99
N ALA A 880 -32.90 -26.17 -5.86
CA ALA A 880 -31.84 -27.13 -5.62
C ALA A 880 -30.43 -26.52 -5.76
N LEU A 881 -30.22 -25.63 -6.74
CA LEU A 881 -28.98 -24.87 -6.92
C LEU A 881 -28.73 -23.94 -5.73
N ASP A 882 -29.74 -23.20 -5.29
CA ASP A 882 -29.62 -22.24 -4.19
C ASP A 882 -29.36 -22.95 -2.83
N LYS A 883 -29.82 -24.20 -2.66
CA LYS A 883 -29.60 -25.01 -1.45
C LYS A 883 -28.38 -25.94 -1.52
N GLY A 884 -27.74 -26.07 -2.68
CA GLY A 884 -26.67 -27.05 -2.90
C GLY A 884 -27.13 -28.52 -2.78
N ASP A 885 -28.38 -28.83 -3.15
CA ASP A 885 -28.97 -30.15 -2.99
C ASP A 885 -28.44 -31.14 -4.06
N ALA A 886 -27.39 -31.88 -3.70
CA ALA A 886 -26.71 -32.80 -4.60
C ALA A 886 -27.62 -33.94 -5.11
N GLU A 887 -28.63 -34.36 -4.34
CA GLU A 887 -29.50 -35.48 -4.70
C GLU A 887 -30.51 -35.07 -5.78
N ILE A 888 -31.06 -33.86 -5.67
CA ILE A 888 -31.95 -33.31 -6.69
C ILE A 888 -31.16 -32.93 -7.94
N LEU A 889 -29.98 -32.31 -7.79
CA LEU A 889 -29.15 -31.90 -8.92
C LEU A 889 -28.66 -33.09 -9.76
N ALA A 890 -28.41 -34.25 -9.15
CA ALA A 890 -28.02 -35.47 -9.87
C ALA A 890 -29.09 -36.01 -10.84
N ARG A 891 -30.36 -35.55 -10.73
CA ARG A 891 -31.45 -35.94 -11.63
C ARG A 891 -31.39 -35.22 -12.97
N PHE A 892 -30.66 -34.12 -13.06
CA PHE A 892 -30.51 -33.31 -14.27
C PHE A 892 -29.25 -33.71 -15.05
N LYS A 893 -29.35 -33.71 -16.39
CA LYS A 893 -28.23 -34.07 -17.27
C LYS A 893 -27.53 -32.80 -17.77
N PHE A 894 -26.49 -32.38 -17.07
CA PHE A 894 -25.68 -31.23 -17.45
C PHE A 894 -24.69 -31.59 -18.58
N GLN A 895 -24.67 -30.79 -19.63
CA GLN A 895 -23.75 -30.93 -20.77
C GLN A 895 -22.61 -29.89 -20.66
N ARG A 896 -21.37 -30.31 -20.88
CA ARG A 896 -20.24 -29.38 -21.05
C ARG A 896 -20.29 -28.76 -22.45
N VAL A 897 -20.21 -27.44 -22.53
CA VAL A 897 -20.22 -26.68 -23.80
C VAL A 897 -18.80 -26.33 -24.23
N GLY A 898 -18.02 -25.76 -23.32
CA GLY A 898 -16.66 -25.30 -23.60
C GLY A 898 -16.01 -24.60 -22.40
N ILE A 899 -14.78 -24.13 -22.57
CA ILE A 899 -14.05 -23.36 -21.57
C ILE A 899 -13.89 -21.93 -22.10
N LEU A 900 -14.21 -20.95 -21.26
CA LEU A 900 -14.00 -19.53 -21.54
C LEU A 900 -12.89 -18.98 -20.65
N ARG A 901 -11.97 -18.23 -21.24
CA ARG A 901 -10.85 -17.59 -20.55
C ARG A 901 -11.07 -16.09 -20.45
N PHE A 902 -10.83 -15.53 -19.28
CA PHE A 902 -10.97 -14.11 -19.03
C PHE A 902 -9.68 -13.56 -18.46
N ARG A 903 -9.27 -12.39 -18.96
CA ARG A 903 -8.07 -11.70 -18.51
C ARG A 903 -8.41 -10.64 -17.49
N ASP A 904 -7.81 -10.71 -16.30
CA ASP A 904 -8.01 -9.78 -15.20
C ASP A 904 -9.52 -9.52 -14.96
N GLU A 905 -9.94 -8.26 -14.81
CA GLU A 905 -11.36 -7.91 -14.61
C GLU A 905 -12.18 -7.85 -15.93
N SER A 906 -11.65 -8.36 -17.05
CA SER A 906 -12.40 -8.37 -18.32
C SER A 906 -13.70 -9.14 -18.20
N THR A 907 -14.78 -8.52 -18.68
CA THR A 907 -16.10 -9.16 -18.83
C THR A 907 -16.26 -9.87 -20.18
N PHE A 908 -15.25 -9.80 -21.05
CA PHE A 908 -15.23 -10.46 -22.36
C PHE A 908 -14.21 -11.60 -22.36
N ALA A 909 -14.60 -12.74 -22.92
CA ALA A 909 -13.73 -13.90 -23.06
C ALA A 909 -12.63 -13.65 -24.11
N GLU A 910 -11.47 -14.31 -23.96
CA GLU A 910 -10.41 -14.31 -24.97
C GLU A 910 -10.82 -15.12 -26.22
N GLU A 911 -11.74 -16.08 -26.08
CA GLU A 911 -12.36 -16.76 -27.21
C GLU A 911 -13.17 -15.79 -28.07
N SER A 912 -12.98 -15.85 -29.39
CA SER A 912 -13.75 -15.03 -30.34
C SER A 912 -15.24 -15.37 -30.33
N ALA A 913 -16.10 -14.40 -30.64
CA ALA A 913 -17.55 -14.59 -30.71
C ALA A 913 -17.95 -15.75 -31.64
N ASP A 914 -17.27 -15.92 -32.78
CA ASP A 914 -17.51 -17.05 -33.70
C ASP A 914 -17.22 -18.41 -33.05
N ARG A 915 -16.16 -18.49 -32.24
CA ARG A 915 -15.80 -19.72 -31.51
C ARG A 915 -16.82 -20.02 -30.43
N VAL A 916 -17.25 -19.01 -29.68
CA VAL A 916 -18.32 -19.15 -28.67
C VAL A 916 -19.62 -19.63 -29.33
N LEU A 917 -20.02 -19.01 -30.43
CA LEU A 917 -21.20 -19.40 -31.19
C LEU A 917 -21.11 -20.83 -31.73
N ALA A 918 -19.94 -21.26 -32.21
CA ALA A 918 -19.73 -22.62 -32.69
C ALA A 918 -19.88 -23.66 -31.57
N MET A 919 -19.35 -23.39 -30.37
CA MET A 919 -19.53 -24.26 -29.19
C MET A 919 -21.02 -24.40 -28.84
N TRP A 920 -21.77 -23.30 -28.88
CA TRP A 920 -23.20 -23.30 -28.55
C TRP A 920 -24.09 -23.92 -29.63
N ARG A 921 -23.72 -23.86 -30.92
CA ARG A 921 -24.41 -24.62 -31.98
C ARG A 921 -24.37 -26.13 -31.73
N LEU A 922 -23.25 -26.64 -31.22
CA LEU A 922 -23.11 -28.06 -30.85
C LEU A 922 -23.92 -28.43 -29.61
N ALA A 923 -24.11 -27.49 -28.69
CA ALA A 923 -24.91 -27.70 -27.47
C ALA A 923 -26.44 -27.68 -27.72
N ALA A 924 -26.89 -27.13 -28.86
CA ALA A 924 -28.30 -27.09 -29.28
C ALA A 924 -29.26 -26.56 -28.17
N PRO A 925 -29.07 -25.30 -27.72
CA PRO A 925 -29.91 -24.69 -26.70
C PRO A 925 -31.37 -24.57 -27.19
N ALA A 926 -32.31 -24.58 -26.25
CA ALA A 926 -33.70 -24.26 -26.55
C ALA A 926 -33.89 -22.74 -26.77
N PRO A 927 -35.02 -22.28 -27.36
CA PRO A 927 -35.20 -20.91 -27.83
C PRO A 927 -35.08 -19.81 -26.77
N GLN A 928 -35.26 -20.12 -25.49
CA GLN A 928 -35.22 -19.14 -24.41
C GLN A 928 -34.36 -19.61 -23.24
N VAL A 929 -33.44 -18.75 -22.78
CA VAL A 929 -32.72 -18.92 -21.53
C VAL A 929 -33.60 -18.42 -20.37
N VAL A 930 -33.77 -19.27 -19.37
CA VAL A 930 -34.64 -18.99 -18.21
C VAL A 930 -33.86 -18.87 -16.90
N LEU A 931 -32.63 -19.41 -16.87
CA LEU A 931 -31.77 -19.39 -15.69
C LEU A 931 -30.30 -19.37 -16.11
N GLY A 932 -29.49 -18.55 -15.45
CA GLY A 932 -28.04 -18.59 -15.55
C GLY A 932 -27.40 -18.52 -14.18
N ARG A 933 -26.36 -19.31 -13.95
CA ARG A 933 -25.55 -19.28 -12.72
C ARG A 933 -24.07 -19.21 -13.03
N VAL A 934 -23.32 -18.51 -12.20
CA VAL A 934 -21.86 -18.48 -12.29
C VAL A 934 -21.24 -18.62 -10.90
N TRP A 935 -20.11 -19.30 -10.80
CA TRP A 935 -19.42 -19.53 -9.53
C TRP A 935 -17.91 -19.63 -9.74
N GLU A 936 -17.18 -19.46 -8.64
CA GLU A 936 -15.74 -19.67 -8.57
C GLU A 936 -15.44 -20.94 -7.76
N SER A 937 -14.35 -21.62 -8.11
CA SER A 937 -13.87 -22.82 -7.41
C SER A 937 -13.25 -22.47 -6.06
N ALA A 938 -12.63 -21.29 -5.94
CA ALA A 938 -12.05 -20.75 -4.72
C ALA A 938 -12.50 -19.28 -4.52
N PRO A 939 -13.78 -19.04 -4.17
CA PRO A 939 -14.32 -17.69 -4.11
C PRO A 939 -13.62 -16.87 -3.03
N ALA A 940 -12.95 -15.79 -3.45
CA ALA A 940 -12.42 -14.79 -2.53
C ALA A 940 -13.51 -13.75 -2.22
N THR A 941 -13.75 -13.48 -0.93
CA THR A 941 -14.86 -12.60 -0.54
C THR A 941 -14.67 -11.17 -1.06
N GLY A 942 -15.66 -10.66 -1.82
CA GLY A 942 -15.59 -9.36 -2.48
C GLY A 942 -14.94 -9.37 -3.88
N GLN A 943 -14.56 -10.55 -4.38
CA GLN A 943 -14.08 -10.78 -5.75
C GLN A 943 -15.13 -11.58 -6.55
N GLY A 944 -14.93 -11.70 -7.87
CA GLY A 944 -15.77 -12.53 -8.73
C GLY A 944 -17.12 -11.96 -9.17
N TRP A 945 -17.48 -10.74 -8.74
CA TRP A 945 -18.73 -10.09 -9.15
C TRP A 945 -18.78 -9.82 -10.67
N GLN A 946 -17.62 -9.64 -11.32
CA GLN A 946 -17.53 -9.45 -12.77
C GLN A 946 -18.03 -10.67 -13.53
N ASN A 947 -18.04 -11.84 -12.89
CA ASN A 947 -18.49 -13.10 -13.50
C ASN A 947 -19.97 -13.06 -13.89
N HIS A 948 -20.80 -12.28 -13.19
CA HIS A 948 -22.19 -12.03 -13.58
C HIS A 948 -22.26 -11.42 -15.00
N PHE A 949 -21.43 -10.41 -15.25
CA PHE A 949 -21.36 -9.74 -16.55
C PHE A 949 -20.66 -10.59 -17.61
N ARG A 950 -19.68 -11.42 -17.22
CA ARG A 950 -19.08 -12.42 -18.13
C ARG A 950 -20.14 -13.38 -18.68
N LEU A 951 -21.02 -13.90 -17.80
CA LEU A 951 -22.14 -14.75 -18.20
C LEU A 951 -23.12 -14.01 -19.13
N ARG A 952 -23.50 -12.77 -18.77
CA ARG A 952 -24.40 -11.96 -19.59
C ARG A 952 -23.85 -11.67 -20.99
N ASN A 953 -22.59 -11.23 -21.09
CA ASN A 953 -21.94 -10.94 -22.36
C ASN A 953 -21.84 -12.20 -23.23
N MET A 954 -21.53 -13.36 -22.64
CA MET A 954 -21.56 -14.62 -23.35
C MET A 954 -22.96 -14.94 -23.90
N LEU A 955 -24.02 -14.74 -23.10
CA LEU A 955 -25.41 -14.93 -23.55
C LEU A 955 -25.79 -14.00 -24.70
N GLN A 956 -25.35 -12.74 -24.66
CA GLN A 956 -25.55 -11.80 -25.77
C GLN A 956 -24.84 -12.26 -27.06
N GLN A 957 -23.64 -12.85 -26.97
CA GLN A 957 -22.93 -13.39 -28.14
C GLN A 957 -23.67 -14.55 -28.83
N ILE A 958 -24.53 -15.26 -28.10
CA ILE A 958 -25.32 -16.39 -28.62
C ILE A 958 -26.80 -16.06 -28.80
N ALA A 959 -27.17 -14.78 -28.74
CA ALA A 959 -28.57 -14.33 -28.87
C ALA A 959 -29.24 -14.76 -30.18
N SER A 960 -28.47 -15.08 -31.22
CA SER A 960 -28.97 -15.64 -32.48
C SER A 960 -29.44 -17.10 -32.40
N LEU A 961 -29.07 -17.83 -31.34
CA LEU A 961 -29.45 -19.24 -31.12
C LEU A 961 -30.49 -19.39 -30.00
N THR A 962 -30.44 -18.54 -28.98
CA THR A 962 -31.34 -18.59 -27.82
C THR A 962 -31.49 -17.19 -27.24
N LYS A 963 -32.73 -16.80 -26.89
CA LYS A 963 -33.02 -15.47 -26.36
C LYS A 963 -32.50 -15.36 -24.92
N PRO A 964 -31.60 -14.40 -24.61
CA PRO A 964 -31.15 -14.16 -23.24
C PRO A 964 -32.30 -13.63 -22.37
N PRO A 965 -32.26 -13.85 -21.04
CA PRO A 965 -33.25 -13.27 -20.13
C PRO A 965 -33.15 -11.74 -20.11
N ALA A 966 -34.25 -11.06 -19.78
CA ALA A 966 -34.22 -9.61 -19.70
C ALA A 966 -33.41 -9.14 -18.48
N ALA A 967 -32.77 -7.98 -18.59
CA ALA A 967 -32.05 -7.37 -17.47
C ALA A 967 -33.04 -7.05 -16.33
N GLY A 968 -32.63 -7.29 -15.08
CA GLY A 968 -33.44 -7.00 -13.90
C GLY A 968 -34.44 -8.09 -13.47
N GLU A 969 -34.58 -9.19 -14.22
CA GLU A 969 -35.44 -10.33 -13.86
C GLU A 969 -34.82 -11.27 -12.79
N GLY A 970 -33.55 -11.06 -12.41
CA GLY A 970 -32.83 -11.92 -11.45
C GLY A 970 -32.60 -13.35 -11.95
N ALA A 971 -32.73 -13.58 -13.26
CA ALA A 971 -32.52 -14.88 -13.89
C ALA A 971 -31.04 -15.30 -13.90
N LEU A 972 -30.13 -14.32 -13.91
CA LEU A 972 -28.68 -14.51 -13.84
C LEU A 972 -28.21 -14.18 -12.42
N ALA A 973 -27.39 -15.05 -11.82
CA ALA A 973 -26.84 -14.79 -10.49
C ALA A 973 -25.50 -15.50 -10.30
N ALA A 974 -24.64 -14.92 -9.46
CA ALA A 974 -23.48 -15.62 -8.91
C ALA A 974 -23.90 -16.48 -7.71
N VAL A 975 -23.34 -17.69 -7.55
CA VAL A 975 -23.65 -18.61 -6.43
C VAL A 975 -22.37 -18.99 -5.68
N PRO A 976 -22.35 -18.83 -4.35
CA PRO A 976 -21.37 -19.47 -3.47
C PRO A 976 -22.02 -20.65 -2.71
N PRO A 977 -21.49 -21.90 -2.67
CA PRO A 977 -20.33 -22.52 -3.34
C PRO A 977 -20.67 -23.27 -4.66
N PRO A 978 -19.67 -23.80 -5.41
CA PRO A 978 -19.91 -24.63 -6.60
C PRO A 978 -20.83 -25.82 -6.30
N PRO A 979 -21.92 -26.02 -7.08
CA PRO A 979 -22.77 -27.19 -6.92
C PRO A 979 -21.94 -28.48 -7.17
N PRO A 980 -21.98 -29.49 -6.28
CA PRO A 980 -21.11 -30.68 -6.38
C PRO A 980 -21.08 -31.38 -7.75
N PRO A 981 -22.21 -31.58 -8.47
CA PRO A 981 -22.18 -32.21 -9.80
C PRO A 981 -21.62 -31.32 -10.91
N LEU A 982 -21.45 -30.03 -10.65
CA LEU A 982 -20.90 -29.02 -11.57
C LEU A 982 -19.50 -28.54 -11.16
N ALA A 983 -18.97 -29.04 -10.04
CA ALA A 983 -17.67 -28.65 -9.51
C ALA A 983 -16.54 -29.24 -10.37
N ASP A 984 -15.70 -28.37 -10.91
CA ASP A 984 -14.46 -28.76 -11.60
C ASP A 984 -13.28 -28.09 -10.89
N ARG A 985 -12.61 -28.85 -10.02
CA ARG A 985 -11.50 -28.33 -9.21
C ARG A 985 -10.24 -28.01 -10.04
N ALA A 986 -10.21 -28.38 -11.33
CA ALA A 986 -9.08 -28.09 -12.20
C ALA A 986 -9.16 -26.70 -12.86
N LEU A 987 -10.28 -25.99 -12.71
CA LEU A 987 -10.56 -24.68 -13.31
C LEU A 987 -10.97 -23.66 -12.24
N ASP A 988 -10.84 -22.38 -12.57
CA ASP A 988 -11.08 -21.27 -11.64
C ASP A 988 -12.56 -21.07 -11.30
N GLY A 989 -13.47 -21.57 -12.15
CA GLY A 989 -14.90 -21.53 -11.89
C GLY A 989 -15.76 -22.22 -12.95
N GLY A 990 -17.06 -21.96 -12.90
CA GLY A 990 -18.01 -22.49 -13.88
C GLY A 990 -19.23 -21.59 -14.11
N MET A 991 -19.85 -21.76 -15.27
CA MET A 991 -21.05 -21.06 -15.72
C MET A 991 -22.09 -22.10 -16.12
N LEU A 992 -23.32 -22.02 -15.61
CA LEU A 992 -24.46 -22.82 -16.02
C LEU A 992 -25.46 -21.94 -16.76
N VAL A 993 -25.91 -22.40 -17.93
CA VAL A 993 -27.04 -21.82 -18.66
C VAL A 993 -28.13 -22.86 -18.78
N VAL A 994 -29.35 -22.47 -18.46
CA VAL A 994 -30.54 -23.32 -18.59
C VAL A 994 -31.46 -22.71 -19.62
N SER A 995 -31.78 -23.48 -20.66
CA SER A 995 -32.77 -23.07 -21.67
C SER A 995 -33.95 -24.01 -21.70
N VAL A 996 -35.13 -23.44 -21.96
CA VAL A 996 -36.41 -24.14 -22.03
C VAL A 996 -36.98 -24.01 -23.44
N LEU A 997 -37.62 -25.08 -23.90
CA LEU A 997 -38.51 -25.00 -25.05
C LEU A 997 -39.69 -24.14 -24.65
N SER A 998 -39.70 -22.87 -25.08
CA SER A 998 -40.86 -22.01 -24.88
C SER A 998 -42.09 -22.74 -25.43
N GLY A 999 -43.11 -22.93 -24.60
CA GLY A 999 -44.42 -23.38 -25.07
C GLY A 999 -44.85 -22.52 -26.25
N GLU A 1000 -45.46 -23.12 -27.29
CA GLU A 1000 -45.97 -22.36 -28.43
C GLU A 1000 -46.88 -21.24 -27.89
N THR A 1001 -46.42 -20.00 -28.05
CA THR A 1001 -47.20 -18.83 -27.68
C THR A 1001 -48.03 -18.45 -28.90
N ARG A 1002 -49.34 -18.32 -28.72
CA ARG A 1002 -50.27 -18.00 -29.81
C ARG A 1002 -51.08 -16.77 -29.45
N ASN A 1003 -51.05 -15.80 -30.35
CA ASN A 1003 -51.82 -14.57 -30.19
C ASN A 1003 -53.25 -14.82 -30.65
N ALA A 1004 -54.22 -14.56 -29.78
CA ALA A 1004 -55.63 -14.73 -30.07
C ALA A 1004 -56.39 -13.42 -29.90
N LEU A 1005 -57.39 -13.21 -30.74
CA LEU A 1005 -58.34 -12.12 -30.60
C LEU A 1005 -59.66 -12.68 -30.05
N LEU A 1006 -60.10 -12.19 -28.89
CA LEU A 1006 -61.45 -12.39 -28.41
C LEU A 1006 -62.38 -11.36 -29.03
N ILE A 1007 -63.51 -11.78 -29.61
CA ILE A 1007 -64.47 -10.85 -30.18
C ILE A 1007 -65.91 -11.35 -30.03
N TYR A 1008 -66.83 -10.44 -29.75
CA TYR A 1008 -68.24 -10.73 -29.60
C TYR A 1008 -69.03 -10.35 -30.86
N GLY A 1009 -69.89 -11.23 -31.37
CA GLY A 1009 -70.58 -11.03 -32.65
C GLY A 1009 -71.84 -11.86 -32.84
N ASN A 1010 -72.57 -11.59 -33.93
CA ASN A 1010 -73.71 -12.40 -34.34
C ASN A 1010 -73.24 -13.54 -35.25
N TRP A 1011 -73.92 -14.68 -35.24
CA TRP A 1011 -73.59 -15.82 -36.08
C TRP A 1011 -74.80 -16.26 -36.91
N ASP A 1012 -74.62 -16.37 -38.23
CA ASP A 1012 -75.61 -16.95 -39.14
C ASP A 1012 -74.85 -17.89 -40.09
N ALA A 1013 -75.08 -19.20 -39.91
CA ALA A 1013 -74.22 -20.26 -40.42
C ALA A 1013 -73.91 -20.10 -41.93
N PRO A 1014 -72.64 -20.12 -42.36
CA PRO A 1014 -71.41 -20.37 -41.60
C PRO A 1014 -70.66 -19.10 -41.15
N ASN A 1015 -71.30 -17.94 -41.18
CA ASN A 1015 -70.65 -16.63 -41.15
C ASN A 1015 -70.85 -15.88 -39.81
N HIS A 1016 -69.84 -15.12 -39.40
CA HIS A 1016 -69.88 -14.22 -38.26
C HIS A 1016 -70.04 -12.77 -38.73
N TYR A 1017 -71.02 -12.05 -38.17
CA TYR A 1017 -71.29 -10.66 -38.48
C TYR A 1017 -70.88 -9.77 -37.30
N LEU A 1018 -70.00 -8.80 -37.57
CA LEU A 1018 -69.37 -7.96 -36.57
C LEU A 1018 -69.74 -6.48 -36.75
N THR A 1019 -69.74 -5.73 -35.65
CA THR A 1019 -69.89 -4.27 -35.67
C THR A 1019 -68.60 -3.60 -35.23
N LYS A 1020 -68.41 -2.31 -35.55
CA LYS A 1020 -67.19 -1.59 -35.14
C LYS A 1020 -67.08 -1.43 -33.63
N GLU A 1021 -68.22 -1.43 -32.94
CA GLU A 1021 -68.38 -1.30 -31.50
C GLU A 1021 -68.34 -2.67 -30.78
N ALA A 1022 -68.14 -3.77 -31.51
CA ALA A 1022 -68.06 -5.11 -30.95
C ALA A 1022 -66.99 -5.18 -29.84
N PRO A 1023 -67.36 -5.62 -28.62
CA PRO A 1023 -66.39 -5.91 -27.58
C PRO A 1023 -65.32 -6.85 -28.13
N ARG A 1024 -64.05 -6.46 -27.92
CA ARG A 1024 -62.90 -7.23 -28.37
C ARG A 1024 -61.72 -7.04 -27.43
N SER A 1025 -60.89 -8.07 -27.28
CA SER A 1025 -59.68 -8.01 -26.46
C SER A 1025 -58.61 -8.95 -27.01
N PRO A 1026 -57.37 -8.47 -27.24
CA PRO A 1026 -56.27 -9.36 -27.57
C PRO A 1026 -55.85 -10.15 -26.34
N MET A 1027 -55.43 -11.40 -26.54
CA MET A 1027 -54.88 -12.26 -25.50
C MET A 1027 -53.84 -13.20 -26.08
N GLU A 1028 -53.12 -13.90 -25.21
CA GLU A 1028 -52.14 -14.91 -25.61
C GLU A 1028 -52.48 -16.25 -24.97
N PHE A 1029 -52.20 -17.34 -25.68
CA PHE A 1029 -52.10 -18.67 -25.11
C PHE A 1029 -50.63 -19.05 -25.00
N SER A 1030 -50.24 -19.70 -23.90
CA SER A 1030 -48.96 -20.40 -23.77
C SER A 1030 -49.27 -21.84 -23.33
N ASP A 1031 -48.74 -22.82 -24.07
CA ASP A 1031 -49.04 -24.25 -23.86
C ASP A 1031 -50.55 -24.57 -23.83
N ASN A 1032 -51.32 -23.93 -24.72
CA ASN A 1032 -52.77 -24.02 -24.81
C ASN A 1032 -53.55 -23.46 -23.61
N ALA A 1033 -52.88 -22.79 -22.66
CA ALA A 1033 -53.50 -22.13 -21.52
C ALA A 1033 -53.56 -20.60 -21.73
N PRO A 1034 -54.70 -19.95 -21.44
CA PRO A 1034 -54.84 -18.50 -21.58
C PRO A 1034 -53.91 -17.76 -20.60
N GLN A 1035 -53.24 -16.71 -21.07
CA GLN A 1035 -52.33 -15.89 -20.29
C GLN A 1035 -52.99 -14.59 -19.81
N GLY A 1036 -52.59 -14.14 -18.62
CA GLY A 1036 -53.09 -12.90 -18.02
C GLY A 1036 -54.58 -12.92 -17.68
N SER A 1037 -55.15 -11.73 -17.45
CA SER A 1037 -56.57 -11.56 -17.07
C SER A 1037 -57.47 -11.16 -18.24
N ALA A 1038 -56.94 -11.05 -19.47
CA ALA A 1038 -57.67 -10.53 -20.62
C ALA A 1038 -58.96 -11.32 -20.91
N LEU A 1039 -58.90 -12.66 -20.86
CA LEU A 1039 -60.07 -13.53 -21.04
C LEU A 1039 -61.12 -13.33 -19.95
N ALA A 1040 -60.69 -13.27 -18.68
CA ALA A 1040 -61.61 -13.05 -17.56
C ALA A 1040 -62.25 -11.66 -17.62
N ASN A 1041 -61.47 -10.62 -17.93
CA ASN A 1041 -61.94 -9.24 -18.08
C ASN A 1041 -62.90 -9.10 -19.26
N PHE A 1042 -62.61 -9.76 -20.38
CA PHE A 1042 -63.47 -9.79 -21.55
C PHE A 1042 -64.83 -10.43 -21.21
N ILE A 1043 -64.83 -11.62 -20.57
CA ILE A 1043 -66.07 -12.29 -20.15
C ILE A 1043 -66.86 -11.44 -19.14
N ALA A 1044 -66.17 -10.80 -18.20
CA ALA A 1044 -66.78 -9.89 -17.22
C ALA A 1044 -67.37 -8.62 -17.85
N SER A 1045 -66.82 -8.17 -18.99
CA SER A 1045 -67.35 -7.01 -19.72
C SER A 1045 -68.66 -7.29 -20.47
N LEU A 1046 -68.99 -8.57 -20.71
CA LEU A 1046 -70.23 -8.95 -21.37
C LEU A 1046 -71.42 -8.84 -20.40
N ASN A 1047 -72.34 -7.91 -20.66
CA ASN A 1047 -73.49 -7.64 -19.79
C ASN A 1047 -74.63 -8.68 -19.94
N ALA A 1048 -75.73 -8.52 -19.20
CA ALA A 1048 -76.86 -9.46 -19.22
C ALA A 1048 -77.57 -9.54 -20.59
N ASP A 1049 -77.47 -8.50 -21.41
CA ASP A 1049 -78.05 -8.41 -22.76
C ASP A 1049 -77.11 -8.98 -23.85
N GLN A 1050 -75.94 -9.50 -23.44
CA GLN A 1050 -74.94 -10.14 -24.31
C GLN A 1050 -74.75 -11.61 -23.91
N PRO A 1051 -75.74 -12.50 -24.18
CA PRO A 1051 -75.59 -13.92 -23.96
C PRO A 1051 -74.54 -14.52 -24.90
N VAL A 1052 -73.83 -15.54 -24.43
CA VAL A 1052 -72.92 -16.33 -25.26
C VAL A 1052 -73.60 -17.66 -25.55
N ARG A 1053 -74.03 -17.86 -26.79
CA ARG A 1053 -74.78 -19.03 -27.26
C ARG A 1053 -73.89 -20.04 -27.99
N GLY A 1054 -72.80 -19.57 -28.57
CA GLY A 1054 -71.74 -20.40 -29.13
C GLY A 1054 -70.35 -19.77 -29.01
N VAL A 1055 -69.32 -20.59 -29.19
CA VAL A 1055 -67.92 -20.17 -29.22
C VAL A 1055 -67.21 -20.89 -30.36
N THR A 1056 -66.65 -20.11 -31.28
CA THR A 1056 -65.86 -20.61 -32.41
C THR A 1056 -64.42 -20.13 -32.31
N LEU A 1057 -63.46 -21.06 -32.29
CA LEU A 1057 -62.03 -20.78 -32.40
C LEU A 1057 -61.61 -21.00 -33.85
N ALA A 1058 -61.33 -19.90 -34.56
CA ALA A 1058 -60.95 -19.90 -35.95
C ALA A 1058 -59.44 -19.62 -36.12
N THR A 1059 -58.69 -20.55 -36.68
CA THR A 1059 -57.27 -20.31 -37.00
C THR A 1059 -57.13 -19.47 -38.27
N THR A 1060 -56.24 -18.48 -38.25
CA THR A 1060 -56.18 -17.47 -39.32
C THR A 1060 -55.26 -17.89 -40.47
N LYS A 1061 -54.08 -18.44 -40.19
CA LYS A 1061 -53.05 -18.72 -41.21
C LYS A 1061 -53.02 -20.17 -41.70
N ALA A 1062 -53.20 -21.13 -40.80
CA ALA A 1062 -53.09 -22.56 -41.08
C ALA A 1062 -54.37 -23.30 -40.66
N ALA A 1063 -54.50 -24.56 -41.07
CA ALA A 1063 -55.56 -25.44 -40.54
C ALA A 1063 -55.39 -25.64 -39.02
N PRO A 1064 -56.47 -25.91 -38.25
CA PRO A 1064 -56.39 -26.08 -36.80
C PRO A 1064 -55.36 -27.12 -36.37
N ASP A 1065 -54.50 -26.76 -35.42
CA ASP A 1065 -53.54 -27.68 -34.82
C ASP A 1065 -54.18 -28.58 -33.74
N ALA A 1066 -53.43 -29.59 -33.31
CA ALA A 1066 -53.87 -30.56 -32.31
C ALA A 1066 -54.22 -29.94 -30.93
N GLY A 1067 -53.73 -28.74 -30.62
CA GLY A 1067 -53.99 -28.01 -29.38
C GLY A 1067 -55.22 -27.10 -29.41
N ALA A 1068 -55.79 -26.83 -30.60
CA ALA A 1068 -56.91 -25.89 -30.77
C ALA A 1068 -58.16 -26.31 -29.99
N ALA A 1069 -58.46 -27.61 -29.92
CA ALA A 1069 -59.55 -28.13 -29.11
C ALA A 1069 -59.33 -27.92 -27.60
N ALA A 1070 -58.08 -27.99 -27.12
CA ALA A 1070 -57.75 -27.73 -25.73
C ALA A 1070 -57.90 -26.24 -25.39
N ARG A 1071 -57.47 -25.34 -26.29
CA ARG A 1071 -57.65 -23.88 -26.14
C ARG A 1071 -59.13 -23.51 -26.08
N LEU A 1072 -59.95 -23.99 -27.03
CA LEU A 1072 -61.40 -23.77 -27.01
C LEU A 1072 -62.03 -24.27 -25.71
N LYS A 1073 -61.62 -25.44 -25.23
CA LYS A 1073 -62.11 -25.99 -23.95
C LYS A 1073 -61.81 -25.07 -22.77
N THR A 1074 -60.60 -24.51 -22.68
CA THR A 1074 -60.25 -23.58 -21.58
C THR A 1074 -61.07 -22.28 -21.62
N VAL A 1075 -61.42 -21.79 -22.81
CA VAL A 1075 -62.29 -20.63 -22.98
C VAL A 1075 -63.71 -20.91 -22.49
N VAL A 1076 -64.25 -22.09 -22.83
CA VAL A 1076 -65.58 -22.53 -22.36
C VAL A 1076 -65.57 -22.75 -20.83
N GLU A 1077 -64.52 -23.34 -20.28
CA GLU A 1077 -64.36 -23.51 -18.82
C GLU A 1077 -64.30 -22.13 -18.11
N ALA A 1078 -63.64 -21.13 -18.70
CA ALA A 1078 -63.60 -19.77 -18.15
C ALA A 1078 -64.99 -19.08 -18.18
N LEU A 1079 -65.78 -19.29 -19.23
CA LEU A 1079 -67.17 -18.80 -19.31
C LEU A 1079 -68.04 -19.37 -18.18
N VAL A 1080 -67.92 -20.67 -17.93
CA VAL A 1080 -68.65 -21.36 -16.87
C VAL A 1080 -68.20 -20.89 -15.49
N ALA A 1081 -66.89 -20.74 -15.27
CA ALA A 1081 -66.34 -20.22 -14.02
C ALA A 1081 -66.81 -18.80 -13.69
N ALA A 1082 -67.07 -17.98 -14.72
CA ALA A 1082 -67.65 -16.64 -14.58
C ALA A 1082 -69.18 -16.63 -14.40
N GLY A 1083 -69.82 -17.79 -14.24
CA GLY A 1083 -71.26 -17.90 -14.00
C GLY A 1083 -72.15 -17.79 -15.24
N LYS A 1084 -71.59 -17.82 -16.46
CA LYS A 1084 -72.36 -17.86 -17.71
C LYS A 1084 -72.62 -19.33 -18.12
N PRO A 1085 -73.77 -19.63 -18.77
CA PRO A 1085 -74.07 -20.99 -19.21
C PRO A 1085 -73.09 -21.46 -20.29
N ALA A 1086 -72.67 -22.72 -20.24
CA ALA A 1086 -71.86 -23.31 -21.31
C ALA A 1086 -72.68 -23.43 -22.61
N PRO A 1087 -72.13 -23.01 -23.77
CA PRO A 1087 -72.71 -23.31 -25.07
C PRO A 1087 -72.93 -24.82 -25.27
N ALA A 1088 -73.95 -25.18 -26.03
CA ALA A 1088 -74.16 -26.58 -26.41
C ALA A 1088 -72.92 -27.13 -27.15
N ALA A 1089 -72.60 -28.42 -26.99
CA ALA A 1089 -71.41 -29.01 -27.61
C ALA A 1089 -71.38 -28.85 -29.14
N ALA A 1090 -72.54 -28.78 -29.80
CA ALA A 1090 -72.66 -28.50 -31.24
C ALA A 1090 -72.31 -27.06 -31.65
N ARG A 1091 -72.18 -26.14 -30.67
CA ARG A 1091 -71.82 -24.72 -30.81
C ARG A 1091 -70.45 -24.40 -30.20
N GLN A 1092 -69.61 -25.42 -30.01
CA GLN A 1092 -68.21 -25.28 -29.62
C GLN A 1092 -67.37 -25.77 -30.81
N VAL A 1093 -66.98 -24.85 -31.68
CA VAL A 1093 -66.40 -25.18 -32.99
C VAL A 1093 -64.94 -24.76 -33.06
N VAL A 1094 -64.11 -25.63 -33.64
CA VAL A 1094 -62.74 -25.31 -34.06
C VAL A 1094 -62.69 -25.42 -35.57
N GLU A 1095 -62.28 -24.35 -36.24
CA GLU A 1095 -62.23 -24.31 -37.70
C GLU A 1095 -61.11 -23.41 -38.23
N GLN A 1096 -60.91 -23.41 -39.54
CA GLN A 1096 -60.09 -22.41 -40.21
C GLN A 1096 -60.98 -21.25 -40.63
N ILE A 1097 -60.51 -20.01 -40.42
CA ILE A 1097 -61.32 -18.83 -40.73
C ILE A 1097 -61.76 -18.81 -42.21
N ASN A 1098 -63.05 -18.61 -42.44
CA ASN A 1098 -63.61 -18.57 -43.79
C ASN A 1098 -63.37 -17.19 -44.45
N THR A 1099 -63.66 -17.08 -45.76
CA THR A 1099 -63.44 -15.84 -46.53
C THR A 1099 -64.31 -14.67 -46.05
N HIS A 1100 -65.53 -14.96 -45.57
CA HIS A 1100 -66.46 -13.94 -45.10
C HIS A 1100 -65.98 -13.31 -43.79
N ASP A 1101 -65.66 -14.13 -42.79
CA ASP A 1101 -65.24 -13.68 -41.45
C ASP A 1101 -63.93 -12.88 -41.50
N ARG A 1102 -63.01 -13.30 -42.39
CA ARG A 1102 -61.80 -12.53 -42.71
C ARG A 1102 -62.12 -11.15 -43.28
N GLY A 1103 -63.12 -11.05 -44.16
CA GLY A 1103 -63.63 -9.78 -44.69
C GLY A 1103 -64.25 -8.91 -43.59
N GLN A 1104 -65.10 -9.50 -42.74
CA GLN A 1104 -65.78 -8.81 -41.63
C GLN A 1104 -64.79 -8.18 -40.64
N LEU A 1105 -63.75 -8.92 -40.24
CA LEU A 1105 -62.68 -8.38 -39.38
C LEU A 1105 -61.94 -7.19 -40.04
N SER A 1106 -61.72 -7.27 -41.35
CA SER A 1106 -61.07 -6.19 -42.12
C SER A 1106 -61.95 -4.94 -42.22
N GLU A 1107 -63.27 -5.11 -42.39
CA GLU A 1107 -64.24 -4.00 -42.44
C GLU A 1107 -64.34 -3.22 -41.11
N ILE A 1108 -64.11 -3.88 -39.98
CA ILE A 1108 -64.06 -3.25 -38.65
C ILE A 1108 -62.65 -2.77 -38.25
N GLY A 1109 -61.71 -2.73 -39.20
CA GLY A 1109 -60.38 -2.16 -39.05
C GLY A 1109 -59.35 -3.05 -38.36
N LEU A 1110 -59.55 -4.37 -38.34
CA LEU A 1110 -58.58 -5.33 -37.83
C LEU A 1110 -57.87 -6.06 -38.97
N VAL A 1111 -56.63 -6.47 -38.74
CA VAL A 1111 -55.90 -7.33 -39.67
C VAL A 1111 -55.95 -8.75 -39.12
N PRO A 1112 -56.71 -9.68 -39.73
CA PRO A 1112 -56.89 -11.03 -39.18
C PRO A 1112 -55.58 -11.78 -38.97
N ASP A 1113 -54.59 -11.56 -39.85
CA ASP A 1113 -53.30 -12.25 -39.79
C ASP A 1113 -52.32 -11.69 -38.73
N ASP A 1114 -52.69 -10.62 -38.02
CA ASP A 1114 -51.93 -10.16 -36.83
C ASP A 1114 -52.14 -11.10 -35.63
N TYR A 1115 -53.18 -11.93 -35.68
CA TYR A 1115 -53.48 -12.97 -34.70
C TYR A 1115 -53.28 -14.34 -35.33
N ASP A 1116 -52.88 -15.31 -34.53
CA ASP A 1116 -52.83 -16.71 -34.97
C ASP A 1116 -54.25 -17.30 -35.00
N GLU A 1117 -55.13 -16.80 -34.13
CA GLU A 1117 -56.49 -17.31 -33.92
C GLU A 1117 -57.47 -16.17 -33.58
N VAL A 1118 -58.72 -16.33 -33.99
CA VAL A 1118 -59.82 -15.45 -33.59
C VAL A 1118 -60.87 -16.31 -32.89
N ILE A 1119 -61.24 -15.91 -31.68
CA ILE A 1119 -62.24 -16.60 -30.85
C ILE A 1119 -63.50 -15.75 -30.85
N PHE A 1120 -64.50 -16.22 -31.59
CA PHE A 1120 -65.81 -15.62 -31.69
C PHE A 1120 -66.67 -16.08 -30.52
N PHE A 1121 -67.19 -15.12 -29.75
CA PHE A 1121 -68.25 -15.32 -28.77
C PHE A 1121 -69.56 -14.89 -29.42
N GLU A 1122 -70.48 -15.84 -29.57
CA GLU A 1122 -71.62 -15.66 -30.46
C GLU A 1122 -72.89 -15.32 -29.67
N LEU A 1123 -73.63 -14.32 -30.13
CA LEU A 1123 -74.86 -13.82 -29.52
C LEU A 1123 -76.05 -14.81 -29.62
N ASN A 1124 -76.13 -15.56 -30.72
CA ASN A 1124 -77.25 -16.43 -31.09
C ASN A 1124 -76.78 -17.86 -31.44
N ASP A 1125 -77.72 -18.80 -31.52
CA ASP A 1125 -77.47 -20.20 -31.91
C ASP A 1125 -77.54 -20.43 -33.44
N GLY A 1126 -77.67 -19.35 -34.23
CA GLY A 1126 -78.01 -19.35 -35.66
C GLY A 1126 -79.33 -18.65 -35.90
#